data_AF-E9QI40-F1
#
_entry.id   AF-E9QI40-F1
#
_cell.length_a   1.000
_cell.length_b   1.000
_cell.length_c   1.000
_cell.angle_alpha   90.00
_cell.angle_beta   90.00
_cell.angle_gamma   90.00
#
_symmetry.space_group_name_H-M   'P 1'
#
loop_
_entity.id
_entity.type
_entity.pdbx_description
1 polymer ?
#
loop_
_entity_poly.entity_id
_entity_poly.type
_entity_poly.pdbx_seq_one_letter_code
_entity_poly.pdbx_strand_id
1 'polypeptide(L)'
;MASSSGKMNHPPGGSGACNGTAIADIPSVNVEQELYDYQMHTKMCKKIAQLTKVEERGQRAEIEYAERIAVLTQETSDLRRDYQNLQTDRDNQHKLLQQTQDEKKHLENECQELRRARDEERKREEEEKMQRVEEERKKEMEEKNRETEERNRVSQERKRVEEEYEVKLKTARKEVQVLREEKESMEKQLKSDMEEWKKRVKEMEDERKDEQEAAKKALQQSLNEHINQWHQREQENRKSQNSTLQQRLRKAEADLEVREQRLNESNRHCSKLQERVEDLEEQLEDGRHRVAEAESVAKKAEEELAVAKERLLLQENELQSKSDELMSQSSSQVRFSAEVEDLRSQLSRLNIRNKELELQNSGRSNDHARMLKQHADTLSSMRLELQRAHTEEIRRLQQEVENERKNDRQELEEEKKQVQQKMEEEKVRLKEQLRKALEEVIRKHASELRHAHTMLDAEKKKTQQAEEQMKSTEEDRKLLETEREELCNQLQLSKTEMTKLEEMIQTLEREREEEKERAKKREKECAEVEQQSACGLECVRMREELENTHSSMQQIQEEFTAQKEVLQAEISALQQERDILQQSNHGLEERIRLQFEKQFSDQIVELKREKEEEIRKMNQQWQHRVEELQTQLEERRVLSEKMEGERERRYGNGEMERMKQEIQKTREMNSSLRAQLHSTIQEKERMMRQQLQVVKEEDEDEEDGKSTREREEERDKRGWREREEELLRVERLNHQRALQVLETQANEELQAERQRLLTQHKLQLDKQKAELTQQHTEWVRQVTQRHMQQIEDLQNEIHTHTQMMALQQDLKQQNRLQSLERQLDEKSSEVQELKRENEDLKERINALSSRREEQDDYKQKHKSFPEEKHEDGEVDGSDHRNNMETVKKEHRMEIQTIISDFSTAQTRLQARIVALETELREREERGKRRVEDLHTIAKLQDKLSERDQLIKNLVEDLHQLSQHPPLCSDEILKPHESRTQAGTLTPNMKKKTVEDASIPNLCSYDGGSPKAKCSPVMERVLPSLEQSGRGTPLTRTHTPTSPHAEHRASVRHSRPSSQELRHQPQLKINYNQHIRTPAEQRVIETGPDGQDPQKQEWFTKYFSF
;
A
#
# COMPACT_ATOMS: atom_id res chain seq x y z
N MET A 1 -131.08 18.43 126.16
CA MET A 1 -132.24 18.33 127.07
C MET A 1 -132.70 16.88 127.01
N ALA A 2 -132.24 15.95 127.84
CA ALA A 2 -132.42 15.87 129.28
C ALA A 2 -133.91 15.91 129.70
N SER A 3 -134.40 14.73 130.05
CA SER A 3 -135.25 14.46 131.22
C SER A 3 -136.78 14.66 131.15
N SER A 4 -137.44 13.64 131.70
CA SER A 4 -138.81 13.60 132.26
C SER A 4 -139.93 13.14 131.31
N SER A 5 -140.46 11.92 131.56
CA SER A 5 -141.89 11.61 131.73
C SER A 5 -142.16 10.11 131.62
N GLY A 6 -142.97 9.57 132.51
CA GLY A 6 -143.37 8.15 132.59
C GLY A 6 -142.77 7.48 133.83
N LYS A 7 -143.16 7.85 135.07
CA LYS A 7 -144.50 7.68 135.66
C LYS A 7 -145.05 6.25 135.46
N MET A 8 -144.44 5.29 136.17
CA MET A 8 -145.04 4.00 136.50
C MET A 8 -144.87 3.80 138.02
N ASN A 9 -145.52 4.65 138.81
CA ASN A 9 -145.50 4.60 140.27
C ASN A 9 -146.92 4.92 140.79
N HIS A 10 -147.74 3.88 140.94
CA HIS A 10 -148.86 3.84 141.88
C HIS A 10 -149.21 2.38 142.22
N PRO A 11 -148.47 1.74 143.13
CA PRO A 11 -149.02 0.86 144.15
C PRO A 11 -149.01 1.62 145.50
N PRO A 12 -149.50 1.06 146.62
CA PRO A 12 -150.68 0.23 146.87
C PRO A 12 -151.65 0.94 147.84
N GLY A 13 -152.92 0.56 147.86
CA GLY A 13 -153.87 1.00 148.88
C GLY A 13 -155.11 0.11 148.79
N GLY A 14 -155.30 -0.94 149.57
CA GLY A 14 -154.78 -1.14 150.92
C GLY A 14 -155.70 -0.47 151.93
N SER A 15 -156.84 -1.09 152.22
CA SER A 15 -157.54 -1.09 153.51
C SER A 15 -158.91 -1.73 153.23
N GLY A 16 -159.17 -3.00 153.54
CA GLY A 16 -158.78 -3.61 154.81
C GLY A 16 -159.50 -2.88 155.92
N ALA A 17 -160.52 -3.53 156.46
CA ALA A 17 -161.21 -3.18 157.70
C ALA A 17 -162.13 -1.95 157.65
N CYS A 18 -163.43 -2.24 157.58
CA CYS A 18 -164.37 -1.72 158.57
C CYS A 18 -165.70 -2.49 158.46
N ASN A 19 -166.41 -2.86 159.53
CA ASN A 19 -166.14 -2.99 160.96
C ASN A 19 -167.53 -3.26 161.56
N GLY A 20 -167.68 -4.31 162.38
CA GLY A 20 -168.87 -4.52 163.24
C GLY A 20 -170.16 -4.82 162.47
N THR A 21 -171.20 -5.42 163.02
CA THR A 21 -171.59 -5.77 164.38
C THR A 21 -172.63 -6.88 164.14
N ALA A 22 -172.33 -8.14 164.42
CA ALA A 22 -172.66 -8.80 165.68
C ALA A 22 -174.16 -8.72 166.06
N ILE A 23 -174.76 -9.93 166.10
CA ILE A 23 -175.67 -10.39 167.16
C ILE A 23 -177.18 -10.05 167.00
N ALA A 24 -177.88 -11.08 166.51
CA ALA A 24 -178.96 -11.80 167.18
C ALA A 24 -180.34 -11.14 167.41
N ASP A 25 -181.32 -11.98 167.09
CA ASP A 25 -182.61 -12.17 167.76
C ASP A 25 -183.86 -11.42 167.26
N ILE A 26 -184.95 -12.22 167.26
CA ILE A 26 -186.40 -11.93 167.30
C ILE A 26 -187.11 -11.75 165.91
N PRO A 27 -188.37 -12.23 165.68
CA PRO A 27 -188.67 -13.50 164.99
C PRO A 27 -189.71 -13.41 163.84
N SER A 28 -189.85 -14.50 163.08
CA SER A 28 -190.97 -14.88 162.19
C SER A 28 -191.97 -13.80 161.71
N VAL A 29 -191.70 -13.30 160.51
CA VAL A 29 -192.62 -13.14 159.36
C VAL A 29 -193.83 -12.19 159.51
N ASN A 30 -193.72 -11.01 158.88
CA ASN A 30 -194.85 -10.41 158.17
C ASN A 30 -194.36 -9.79 156.84
N VAL A 31 -194.43 -10.60 155.77
CA VAL A 31 -193.89 -10.37 154.41
C VAL A 31 -194.39 -9.06 153.75
N GLU A 32 -195.45 -8.43 154.26
CA GLU A 32 -196.13 -7.32 153.57
C GLU A 32 -195.53 -5.93 153.82
N GLN A 33 -194.87 -5.69 154.96
CA GLN A 33 -194.30 -4.35 155.27
C GLN A 33 -192.89 -4.16 154.67
N GLU A 34 -192.09 -5.23 154.63
CA GLU A 34 -190.83 -5.28 153.86
C GLU A 34 -191.05 -4.97 152.38
N LEU A 35 -192.26 -5.24 151.87
CA LEU A 35 -192.70 -4.92 150.51
C LEU A 35 -192.93 -3.40 150.31
N TYR A 36 -193.35 -2.65 151.34
CA TYR A 36 -193.52 -1.20 151.29
C TYR A 36 -192.18 -0.47 151.33
N ASP A 37 -191.28 -0.91 152.22
CA ASP A 37 -189.91 -0.41 152.30
C ASP A 37 -189.11 -0.76 151.03
N TYR A 38 -189.34 -1.94 150.46
CA TYR A 38 -188.79 -2.33 149.15
C TYR A 38 -189.31 -1.45 148.01
N GLN A 39 -190.60 -1.09 147.99
CA GLN A 39 -191.17 -0.18 146.98
C GLN A 39 -190.62 1.25 147.10
N MET A 40 -190.54 1.79 148.32
CA MET A 40 -190.02 3.13 148.57
C MET A 40 -188.52 3.23 148.29
N HIS A 41 -187.75 2.24 148.74
CA HIS A 41 -186.34 2.10 148.39
C HIS A 41 -186.17 2.00 146.87
N THR A 42 -187.01 1.22 146.18
CA THR A 42 -186.99 1.13 144.72
C THR A 42 -187.29 2.48 144.04
N LYS A 43 -188.24 3.26 144.55
CA LYS A 43 -188.56 4.61 144.03
C LYS A 43 -187.40 5.59 144.27
N MET A 44 -186.80 5.53 145.45
CA MET A 44 -185.64 6.34 145.82
C MET A 44 -184.41 5.99 144.97
N CYS A 45 -184.09 4.71 144.82
CA CYS A 45 -183.02 4.22 143.94
C CYS A 45 -183.25 4.62 142.48
N LYS A 46 -184.49 4.55 141.98
CA LYS A 46 -184.82 5.02 140.62
C LYS A 46 -184.63 6.54 140.46
N LYS A 47 -184.96 7.33 141.48
CA LYS A 47 -184.82 8.80 141.45
C LYS A 47 -183.37 9.24 141.55
N ILE A 48 -182.58 8.61 142.43
CA ILE A 48 -181.13 8.79 142.51
C ILE A 48 -180.50 8.41 141.18
N ALA A 49 -180.83 7.23 140.64
CA ALA A 49 -180.31 6.80 139.35
C ALA A 49 -180.68 7.77 138.20
N GLN A 50 -181.86 8.39 138.21
CA GLN A 50 -182.23 9.42 137.23
C GLN A 50 -181.44 10.71 137.41
N LEU A 51 -181.25 11.19 138.64
CA LEU A 51 -180.48 12.40 138.94
C LEU A 51 -179.00 12.23 138.58
N THR A 52 -178.37 11.12 138.99
CA THR A 52 -176.99 10.78 138.62
C THR A 52 -176.84 10.72 137.10
N LYS A 53 -177.83 10.18 136.39
CA LYS A 53 -177.81 10.11 134.92
C LYS A 53 -177.95 11.48 134.25
N VAL A 54 -178.60 12.46 134.90
CA VAL A 54 -178.67 13.85 134.44
C VAL A 54 -177.37 14.60 134.73
N GLU A 55 -176.79 14.44 135.92
CA GLU A 55 -175.48 15.01 136.28
C GLU A 55 -174.37 14.49 135.38
N GLU A 56 -174.29 13.18 135.16
CA GLU A 56 -173.31 12.60 134.25
C GLU A 56 -173.51 13.07 132.80
N ARG A 57 -174.74 13.36 132.38
CA ARG A 57 -175.02 13.96 131.07
C ARG A 57 -174.56 15.43 131.01
N GLY A 58 -174.77 16.18 132.09
CA GLY A 58 -174.27 17.56 132.22
C GLY A 58 -172.75 17.62 132.18
N GLN A 59 -172.06 16.79 132.97
CA GLN A 59 -170.60 16.71 132.98
C GLN A 59 -170.04 16.24 131.63
N ARG A 60 -170.67 15.27 130.97
CA ARG A 60 -170.28 14.86 129.61
C ARG A 60 -170.41 16.03 128.62
N ALA A 61 -171.47 16.83 128.71
CA ALA A 61 -171.63 18.00 127.86
C ALA A 61 -170.59 19.11 128.15
N GLU A 62 -170.23 19.34 129.41
CA GLU A 62 -169.16 20.28 129.79
C GLU A 62 -167.77 19.83 129.33
N ILE A 63 -167.47 18.53 129.44
CA ILE A 63 -166.22 17.94 128.95
C ILE A 63 -166.14 18.10 127.42
N GLU A 64 -167.21 17.77 126.69
CA GLU A 64 -167.26 17.98 125.24
C GLU A 64 -167.10 19.46 124.85
N TYR A 65 -167.66 20.39 125.62
CA TYR A 65 -167.49 21.83 125.39
C TYR A 65 -166.03 22.28 125.63
N ALA A 66 -165.41 21.80 126.70
CA ALA A 66 -164.02 22.09 127.03
C ALA A 66 -163.05 21.53 125.98
N GLU A 67 -163.30 20.32 125.48
CA GLU A 67 -162.52 19.70 124.40
C GLU A 67 -162.61 20.51 123.10
N ARG A 68 -163.80 20.99 122.71
CA ARG A 68 -163.97 21.86 121.53
C ARG A 68 -163.20 23.18 121.67
N ILE A 69 -163.22 23.80 122.85
CA ILE A 69 -162.46 25.03 123.12
C ILE A 69 -160.94 24.77 123.05
N ALA A 70 -160.47 23.64 123.58
CA ALA A 70 -159.06 23.27 123.51
C ALA A 70 -158.59 23.05 122.06
N VAL A 71 -159.42 22.37 121.23
CA VAL A 71 -159.14 22.17 119.80
C VAL A 71 -159.07 23.49 119.04
N LEU A 72 -160.04 24.39 119.23
CA LEU A 72 -160.03 25.71 118.59
C LEU A 72 -158.81 26.56 119.01
N THR A 73 -158.40 26.46 120.28
CA THR A 73 -157.22 27.17 120.79
C THR A 73 -155.94 26.64 120.14
N GLN A 74 -155.84 25.33 119.97
CA GLN A 74 -154.74 24.66 119.27
C GLN A 74 -154.68 25.10 117.80
N GLU A 75 -155.78 25.03 117.07
CA GLU A 75 -155.85 25.48 115.66
C GLU A 75 -155.46 26.96 115.51
N THR A 76 -155.90 27.82 116.42
CA THR A 76 -155.55 29.25 116.39
C THR A 76 -154.05 29.47 116.64
N SER A 77 -153.41 28.63 117.46
CA SER A 77 -151.96 28.69 117.70
C SER A 77 -151.14 28.14 116.52
N ASP A 78 -151.66 27.14 115.84
CA ASP A 78 -151.05 26.55 114.64
C ASP A 78 -151.09 27.54 113.46
N LEU A 79 -152.24 28.19 113.21
CA LEU A 79 -152.37 29.24 112.19
C LEU A 79 -151.42 30.41 112.39
N ARG A 80 -151.18 30.84 113.64
CA ARG A 80 -150.20 31.89 113.95
C ARG A 80 -148.77 31.48 113.59
N ARG A 81 -148.42 30.22 113.86
CA ARG A 81 -147.09 29.67 113.55
C ARG A 81 -146.89 29.61 112.03
N ASP A 82 -147.91 29.16 111.30
CA ASP A 82 -147.86 29.07 109.85
C ASP A 82 -147.73 30.45 109.17
N TYR A 83 -148.46 31.46 109.67
CA TYR A 83 -148.31 32.85 109.18
C TYR A 83 -146.89 33.38 109.40
N GLN A 84 -146.29 33.10 110.55
CA GLN A 84 -144.93 33.55 110.88
C GLN A 84 -143.87 32.87 110.00
N ASN A 85 -144.04 31.58 109.72
CA ASN A 85 -143.20 30.82 108.79
C ASN A 85 -143.31 31.35 107.35
N LEU A 86 -144.52 31.67 106.88
CA LEU A 86 -144.74 32.26 105.56
C LEU A 86 -144.03 33.60 105.40
N GLN A 87 -144.02 34.41 106.46
CA GLN A 87 -143.36 35.72 106.46
C GLN A 87 -141.84 35.59 106.38
N THR A 88 -141.24 34.63 107.09
CA THR A 88 -139.80 34.33 106.98
C THR A 88 -139.42 33.80 105.60
N ASP A 89 -140.25 32.96 104.99
CA ASP A 89 -140.01 32.46 103.63
C ASP A 89 -140.02 33.58 102.58
N ARG A 90 -140.94 34.53 102.71
CA ARG A 90 -141.01 35.70 101.82
C ARG A 90 -139.75 36.57 101.91
N ASP A 91 -139.25 36.81 103.12
CA ASP A 91 -138.05 37.63 103.33
C ASP A 91 -136.78 36.90 102.83
N ASN A 92 -136.73 35.56 102.96
CA ASN A 92 -135.68 34.72 102.38
C ASN A 92 -135.70 34.75 100.84
N GLN A 93 -136.88 34.67 100.21
CA GLN A 93 -137.02 34.78 98.75
C GLN A 93 -136.56 36.14 98.23
N HIS A 94 -136.84 37.23 98.96
CA HIS A 94 -136.37 38.57 98.61
C HIS A 94 -134.84 38.69 98.67
N LYS A 95 -134.20 38.11 99.70
CA LYS A 95 -132.74 38.05 99.81
C LYS A 95 -132.11 37.27 98.65
N LEU A 96 -132.71 36.13 98.29
CA LEU A 96 -132.22 35.29 97.21
C LEU A 96 -132.29 36.02 95.87
N LEU A 97 -133.41 36.70 95.56
CA LEU A 97 -133.57 37.50 94.35
C LEU A 97 -132.55 38.63 94.24
N GLN A 98 -132.22 39.29 95.35
CA GLN A 98 -131.20 40.34 95.38
C GLN A 98 -129.81 39.79 95.04
N GLN A 99 -129.43 38.65 95.64
CA GLN A 99 -128.16 37.97 95.32
C GLN A 99 -128.07 37.59 93.85
N THR A 100 -129.15 37.05 93.27
CA THR A 100 -129.17 36.68 91.84
C THR A 100 -129.02 37.89 90.91
N GLN A 101 -129.55 39.06 91.30
CA GLN A 101 -129.36 40.30 90.52
C GLN A 101 -127.92 40.80 90.57
N ASP A 102 -127.26 40.70 91.72
CA ASP A 102 -125.88 41.14 91.87
C ASP A 102 -124.90 40.19 91.15
N GLU A 103 -125.16 38.88 91.20
CA GLU A 103 -124.44 37.87 90.41
C GLU A 103 -124.60 38.11 88.90
N LYS A 104 -125.82 38.44 88.44
CA LYS A 104 -126.06 38.77 87.03
C LYS A 104 -125.22 39.97 86.57
N LYS A 105 -125.16 41.04 87.38
CA LYS A 105 -124.33 42.22 87.06
C LYS A 105 -122.84 41.90 87.04
N HIS A 106 -122.39 41.03 87.94
CA HIS A 106 -120.99 40.61 87.99
C HIS A 106 -120.59 39.86 86.70
N LEU A 107 -121.42 38.92 86.26
CA LEU A 107 -121.20 38.15 85.03
C LEU A 107 -121.27 39.03 83.77
N GLU A 108 -122.16 40.03 83.73
CA GLU A 108 -122.22 41.01 82.63
C GLU A 108 -120.91 41.82 82.50
N ASN A 109 -120.32 42.23 83.63
CA ASN A 109 -119.04 42.94 83.64
C ASN A 109 -117.87 42.05 83.21
N GLU A 110 -117.81 40.81 83.71
CA GLU A 110 -116.77 39.83 83.34
C GLU A 110 -116.81 39.52 81.83
N CYS A 111 -118.00 39.40 81.26
CA CYS A 111 -118.18 39.24 79.82
C CYS A 111 -117.72 40.45 78.99
N GLN A 112 -117.78 41.68 79.51
CA GLN A 112 -117.25 42.86 78.83
C GLN A 112 -115.72 42.89 78.85
N GLU A 113 -115.12 42.57 79.99
CA GLU A 113 -113.66 42.53 80.13
C GLU A 113 -113.04 41.46 79.22
N LEU A 114 -113.64 40.27 79.13
CA LEU A 114 -113.18 39.22 78.22
C LEU A 114 -113.26 39.63 76.74
N ARG A 115 -114.25 40.45 76.35
CA ARG A 115 -114.33 40.98 74.98
C ARG A 115 -113.21 41.98 74.71
N ARG A 116 -112.92 42.88 75.65
CA ARG A 116 -111.81 43.86 75.52
C ARG A 116 -110.46 43.16 75.40
N ALA A 117 -110.20 42.16 76.24
CA ALA A 117 -108.96 41.38 76.20
C ALA A 117 -108.75 40.69 74.84
N ARG A 118 -109.81 40.10 74.26
CA ARG A 118 -109.77 39.48 72.92
C ARG A 118 -109.49 40.49 71.80
N ASP A 119 -110.03 41.70 71.92
CA ASP A 119 -109.81 42.75 70.91
C ASP A 119 -108.38 43.31 70.95
N GLU A 120 -107.78 43.41 72.15
CA GLU A 120 -106.38 43.80 72.30
C GLU A 120 -105.41 42.72 71.81
N GLU A 121 -105.70 41.45 72.05
CA GLU A 121 -104.90 40.33 71.55
C GLU A 121 -104.85 40.30 70.02
N ARG A 122 -106.01 40.49 69.38
CA ARG A 122 -106.11 40.58 67.92
C ARG A 122 -105.27 41.71 67.32
N LYS A 123 -105.24 42.88 67.97
CA LYS A 123 -104.40 44.01 67.53
C LYS A 123 -102.91 43.71 67.61
N ARG A 124 -102.46 43.07 68.70
CA ARG A 124 -101.05 42.66 68.86
C ARG A 124 -100.64 41.66 67.78
N GLU A 125 -101.50 40.69 67.47
CA GLU A 125 -101.24 39.73 66.39
C GLU A 125 -101.13 40.40 65.00
N GLU A 126 -101.94 41.42 64.72
CA GLU A 126 -101.88 42.19 63.47
C GLU A 126 -100.61 43.05 63.37
N GLU A 127 -100.19 43.69 64.47
CA GLU A 127 -98.95 44.45 64.56
C GLU A 127 -97.72 43.55 64.36
N GLU A 128 -97.70 42.37 64.98
CA GLU A 128 -96.64 41.39 64.78
C GLU A 128 -96.57 40.86 63.35
N LYS A 129 -97.72 40.63 62.70
CA LYS A 129 -97.75 40.22 61.28
C LYS A 129 -97.19 41.31 60.38
N MET A 130 -97.53 42.57 60.62
CA MET A 130 -96.98 43.70 59.86
C MET A 130 -95.46 43.84 60.02
N GLN A 131 -94.95 43.69 61.25
CA GLN A 131 -93.50 43.74 61.50
C GLN A 131 -92.75 42.60 60.78
N ARG A 132 -93.29 41.38 60.80
CA ARG A 132 -92.69 40.23 60.08
C ARG A 132 -92.61 40.50 58.57
N VAL A 133 -93.67 41.07 57.98
CA VAL A 133 -93.71 41.40 56.55
C VAL A 133 -92.70 42.51 56.20
N GLU A 134 -92.53 43.53 57.04
CA GLU A 134 -91.54 44.58 56.82
C GLU A 134 -90.10 44.05 56.94
N GLU A 135 -89.83 43.15 57.89
CA GLU A 135 -88.53 42.49 58.01
C GLU A 135 -88.21 41.62 56.78
N GLU A 136 -89.18 40.85 56.28
CA GLU A 136 -89.01 40.04 55.06
C GLU A 136 -88.72 40.93 53.84
N ARG A 137 -89.48 42.02 53.66
CA ARG A 137 -89.24 42.97 52.57
C ARG A 137 -87.86 43.61 52.65
N LYS A 138 -87.36 43.88 53.86
CA LYS A 138 -86.01 44.43 54.08
C LYS A 138 -84.93 43.40 53.72
N LYS A 139 -85.10 42.14 54.14
CA LYS A 139 -84.18 41.05 53.79
C LYS A 139 -84.11 40.81 52.28
N GLU A 140 -85.26 40.81 51.59
CA GLU A 140 -85.32 40.62 50.14
C GLU A 140 -84.64 41.76 49.37
N MET A 141 -84.74 42.99 49.88
CA MET A 141 -84.04 44.15 49.29
C MET A 141 -82.53 44.08 49.51
N GLU A 142 -82.08 43.67 50.69
CA GLU A 142 -80.66 43.45 50.98
C GLU A 142 -80.06 42.32 50.13
N GLU A 143 -80.81 41.25 49.91
CA GLU A 143 -80.40 40.12 49.07
C GLU A 143 -80.25 40.54 47.60
N LYS A 144 -81.23 41.25 47.02
CA LYS A 144 -81.12 41.81 45.66
C LYS A 144 -79.93 42.75 45.51
N ASN A 145 -79.64 43.57 46.51
CA ASN A 145 -78.45 44.42 46.48
C ASN A 145 -77.16 43.59 46.44
N ARG A 146 -77.02 42.56 47.30
CA ARG A 146 -75.86 41.65 47.26
C ARG A 146 -75.73 40.95 45.92
N GLU A 147 -76.83 40.44 45.36
CA GLU A 147 -76.82 39.78 44.04
C GLU A 147 -76.35 40.74 42.93
N THR A 148 -76.78 42.00 42.95
CA THR A 148 -76.34 42.99 41.95
C THR A 148 -74.86 43.37 42.11
N GLU A 149 -74.37 43.53 43.33
CA GLU A 149 -72.94 43.77 43.61
C GLU A 149 -72.08 42.59 43.16
N GLU A 150 -72.55 41.37 43.40
CA GLU A 150 -71.88 40.15 43.00
C GLU A 150 -71.85 39.99 41.47
N ARG A 151 -72.96 40.28 40.78
CA ARG A 151 -73.01 40.33 39.31
C ARG A 151 -72.00 41.33 38.73
N ASN A 152 -71.89 42.50 39.35
CA ASN A 152 -70.96 43.54 38.92
C ASN A 152 -69.50 43.13 39.14
N ARG A 153 -69.18 42.50 40.28
CA ARG A 153 -67.85 41.93 40.54
C ARG A 153 -67.49 40.86 39.51
N VAL A 154 -68.40 39.93 39.25
CA VAL A 154 -68.21 38.86 38.25
C VAL A 154 -68.02 39.43 36.84
N SER A 155 -68.75 40.50 36.47
CA SER A 155 -68.58 41.15 35.17
C SER A 155 -67.24 41.87 35.03
N GLN A 156 -66.77 42.54 36.09
CA GLN A 156 -65.45 43.19 36.09
C GLN A 156 -64.32 42.16 36.00
N GLU A 157 -64.46 41.04 36.71
CA GLU A 157 -63.47 39.96 36.68
C GLU A 157 -63.38 39.30 35.30
N ARG A 158 -64.52 39.04 34.64
CA ARG A 158 -64.52 38.54 33.24
C ARG A 158 -63.76 39.46 32.28
N LYS A 159 -63.95 40.78 32.38
CA LYS A 159 -63.26 41.75 31.51
C LYS A 159 -61.74 41.74 31.73
N ARG A 160 -61.29 41.69 32.99
CA ARG A 160 -59.86 41.58 33.31
C ARG A 160 -59.27 40.30 32.73
N VAL A 161 -59.96 39.19 32.92
CA VAL A 161 -59.55 37.89 32.40
C VAL A 161 -59.47 37.92 30.87
N GLU A 162 -60.42 38.54 30.18
CA GLU A 162 -60.45 38.66 28.72
C GLU A 162 -59.32 39.57 28.18
N GLU A 163 -59.03 40.69 28.86
CA GLU A 163 -57.88 41.56 28.56
C GLU A 163 -56.55 40.84 28.79
N GLU A 164 -56.42 40.09 29.88
CA GLU A 164 -55.24 39.25 30.14
C GLU A 164 -55.06 38.18 29.07
N TYR A 165 -56.14 37.52 28.65
CA TYR A 165 -56.08 36.55 27.55
C TYR A 165 -55.65 37.22 26.25
N GLU A 166 -56.17 38.42 25.92
CA GLU A 166 -55.78 39.15 24.71
C GLU A 166 -54.32 39.62 24.75
N VAL A 167 -53.82 40.05 25.92
CA VAL A 167 -52.40 40.39 26.12
C VAL A 167 -51.54 39.15 25.98
N LYS A 168 -51.88 38.04 26.65
CA LYS A 168 -51.19 36.74 26.52
C LYS A 168 -51.19 36.27 25.07
N LEU A 169 -52.29 36.44 24.35
CA LEU A 169 -52.44 36.07 22.93
C LEU A 169 -51.55 36.94 22.03
N LYS A 170 -51.47 38.25 22.27
CA LYS A 170 -50.58 39.17 21.55
C LYS A 170 -49.10 38.86 21.82
N THR A 171 -48.76 38.54 23.07
CA THR A 171 -47.40 38.10 23.44
C THR A 171 -47.05 36.79 22.74
N ALA A 172 -47.93 35.78 22.80
CA ALA A 172 -47.74 34.52 22.09
C ALA A 172 -47.62 34.71 20.57
N ARG A 173 -48.39 35.61 19.95
CA ARG A 173 -48.26 35.93 18.52
C ARG A 173 -46.90 36.55 18.18
N LYS A 174 -46.44 37.50 18.99
CA LYS A 174 -45.12 38.13 18.82
C LYS A 174 -44.01 37.11 19.00
N GLU A 175 -44.10 36.26 20.02
CA GLU A 175 -43.19 35.14 20.24
C GLU A 175 -43.20 34.21 19.05
N VAL A 176 -44.36 33.82 18.50
CA VAL A 176 -44.43 32.98 17.30
C VAL A 176 -43.81 33.64 16.06
N GLN A 177 -43.95 34.96 15.87
CA GLN A 177 -43.30 35.67 14.77
C GLN A 177 -41.77 35.72 14.96
N VAL A 178 -41.38 36.03 16.19
CA VAL A 178 -40.03 35.90 16.72
C VAL A 178 -39.61 34.45 16.83
N LEU A 179 -40.46 33.46 16.51
CA LEU A 179 -40.21 32.03 16.29
C LEU A 179 -40.34 31.61 14.80
N ARG A 180 -40.60 32.52 13.84
CA ARG A 180 -40.44 32.30 12.37
C ARG A 180 -39.22 32.94 11.68
N GLU A 181 -38.90 34.19 11.99
CA GLU A 181 -37.69 34.91 11.51
C GLU A 181 -36.30 34.23 11.70
N GLU A 182 -35.90 33.75 12.86
CA GLU A 182 -34.64 33.05 13.12
C GLU A 182 -34.63 31.57 12.76
N LYS A 183 -35.76 30.92 12.53
CA LYS A 183 -35.88 29.65 11.82
C LYS A 183 -35.51 29.91 10.38
N GLU A 184 -36.05 30.97 9.78
CA GLU A 184 -35.66 31.42 8.45
C GLU A 184 -34.17 31.83 8.42
N SER A 185 -33.67 32.48 9.48
CA SER A 185 -32.23 32.80 9.61
C SER A 185 -31.37 31.55 9.73
N MET A 186 -31.77 30.57 10.56
CA MET A 186 -31.07 29.30 10.72
C MET A 186 -31.14 28.47 9.43
N GLU A 187 -32.26 28.48 8.71
CA GLU A 187 -32.41 27.83 7.40
C GLU A 187 -31.50 28.49 6.35
N LYS A 188 -31.38 29.83 6.35
CA LYS A 188 -30.44 30.55 5.49
C LYS A 188 -28.99 30.23 5.84
N GLN A 189 -28.64 30.18 7.13
CA GLN A 189 -27.29 29.84 7.57
C GLN A 189 -26.95 28.39 7.19
N LEU A 190 -27.84 27.43 7.50
CA LEU A 190 -27.67 26.03 7.11
C LEU A 190 -27.52 25.87 5.60
N LYS A 191 -28.22 26.69 4.80
CA LYS A 191 -28.06 26.69 3.34
C LYS A 191 -26.71 27.26 2.90
N SER A 192 -26.25 28.36 3.48
CA SER A 192 -24.92 28.92 3.22
C SER A 192 -23.82 27.94 3.60
N ASP A 193 -23.87 27.38 4.81
CA ASP A 193 -22.92 26.39 5.29
C ASP A 193 -22.90 25.17 4.36
N MET A 194 -24.07 24.69 3.93
CA MET A 194 -24.18 23.56 2.99
C MET A 194 -23.52 23.88 1.63
N GLU A 195 -23.71 25.08 1.09
CA GLU A 195 -23.06 25.49 -0.16
C GLU A 195 -21.54 25.69 0.02
N GLU A 196 -21.08 26.18 1.17
CA GLU A 196 -19.66 26.26 1.52
C GLU A 196 -19.03 24.88 1.64
N TRP A 197 -19.70 23.92 2.30
CA TRP A 197 -19.24 22.54 2.38
C TRP A 197 -19.21 21.87 1.00
N LYS A 198 -20.23 22.08 0.16
CA LYS A 198 -20.22 21.60 -1.23
C LYS A 198 -19.06 22.21 -2.03
N LYS A 199 -18.81 23.50 -1.85
CA LYS A 199 -17.70 24.19 -2.51
C LYS A 199 -16.35 23.63 -2.05
N ARG A 200 -16.16 23.44 -0.74
CA ARG A 200 -14.96 22.80 -0.18
C ARG A 200 -14.76 21.39 -0.68
N VAL A 201 -15.81 20.57 -0.71
CA VAL A 201 -15.73 19.21 -1.26
C VAL A 201 -15.33 19.23 -2.73
N LYS A 202 -15.90 20.14 -3.52
CA LYS A 202 -15.54 20.29 -4.93
C LYS A 202 -14.09 20.77 -5.11
N GLU A 203 -13.63 21.73 -4.31
CA GLU A 203 -12.24 22.20 -4.30
C GLU A 203 -11.29 21.03 -3.98
N MET A 204 -11.57 20.23 -2.94
CA MET A 204 -10.79 19.03 -2.60
C MET A 204 -10.81 17.97 -3.70
N GLU A 205 -11.95 17.77 -4.38
CA GLU A 205 -12.06 16.84 -5.50
C GLU A 205 -11.26 17.30 -6.72
N ASP A 206 -11.24 18.61 -6.98
CA ASP A 206 -10.48 19.21 -8.08
C ASP A 206 -8.98 19.23 -7.76
N GLU A 207 -8.57 19.54 -6.53
CA GLU A 207 -7.17 19.38 -6.05
C GLU A 207 -6.70 17.93 -6.19
N ARG A 208 -7.51 16.95 -5.76
CA ARG A 208 -7.18 15.53 -5.92
C ARG A 208 -7.04 15.13 -7.40
N LYS A 209 -7.84 15.72 -8.31
CA LYS A 209 -7.71 15.49 -9.76
C LYS A 209 -6.43 16.12 -10.29
N ASP A 210 -6.13 17.35 -9.90
CA ASP A 210 -4.92 18.06 -10.30
C ASP A 210 -3.65 17.35 -9.80
N GLU A 211 -3.64 16.85 -8.56
CA GLU A 211 -2.58 16.01 -8.02
C GLU A 211 -2.45 14.70 -8.80
N GLN A 212 -3.56 14.04 -9.13
CA GLN A 212 -3.55 12.81 -9.92
C GLN A 212 -3.04 13.06 -11.35
N GLU A 213 -3.37 14.21 -11.95
CA GLU A 213 -2.85 14.63 -13.25
C GLU A 213 -1.36 15.01 -13.17
N ALA A 214 -0.94 15.72 -12.13
CA ALA A 214 0.46 16.06 -11.90
C ALA A 214 1.31 14.80 -11.70
N ALA A 215 0.82 13.83 -10.91
CA ALA A 215 1.47 12.53 -10.73
C ALA A 215 1.55 11.74 -12.04
N LYS A 216 0.48 11.72 -12.85
CA LYS A 216 0.49 11.10 -14.19
C LYS A 216 1.48 11.79 -15.12
N LYS A 217 1.54 13.13 -15.12
CA LYS A 217 2.50 13.92 -15.92
C LYS A 217 3.94 13.66 -15.46
N ALA A 218 4.19 13.62 -14.15
CA ALA A 218 5.51 13.32 -13.60
C ALA A 218 5.96 11.89 -13.95
N LEU A 219 5.07 10.91 -13.85
CA LEU A 219 5.36 9.52 -14.26
C LEU A 219 5.58 9.42 -15.78
N GLN A 220 4.81 10.16 -16.58
CA GLN A 220 5.02 10.21 -18.02
C GLN A 220 6.34 10.89 -18.39
N GLN A 221 6.73 11.95 -17.67
CA GLN A 221 8.00 12.63 -17.84
C GLN A 221 9.16 11.71 -17.46
N SER A 222 9.11 11.02 -16.32
CA SER A 222 10.14 10.07 -15.92
C SER A 222 10.27 8.91 -16.91
N LEU A 223 9.15 8.37 -17.41
CA LEU A 223 9.16 7.35 -18.46
C LEU A 223 9.82 7.86 -19.75
N ASN A 224 9.47 9.08 -20.20
CA ASN A 224 10.07 9.70 -21.38
C ASN A 224 11.58 9.95 -21.19
N GLU A 225 11.99 10.40 -20.01
CA GLU A 225 13.40 10.59 -19.65
C GLU A 225 14.15 9.26 -19.66
N HIS A 226 13.59 8.20 -19.07
CA HIS A 226 14.18 6.86 -19.12
C HIS A 226 14.33 6.33 -20.55
N ILE A 227 13.31 6.52 -21.39
CA ILE A 227 13.35 6.16 -22.81
C ILE A 227 14.45 6.94 -23.53
N ASN A 228 14.54 8.25 -23.33
CA ASN A 228 15.56 9.10 -23.95
C ASN A 228 16.98 8.72 -23.48
N GLN A 229 17.17 8.49 -22.19
CA GLN A 229 18.45 8.03 -21.66
C GLN A 229 18.83 6.64 -22.21
N TRP A 230 17.86 5.73 -22.37
CA TRP A 230 18.10 4.43 -22.99
C TRP A 230 18.52 4.60 -24.47
N HIS A 231 17.82 5.43 -25.24
CA HIS A 231 18.18 5.73 -26.63
C HIS A 231 19.57 6.36 -26.73
N GLN A 232 19.95 7.23 -25.79
CA GLN A 232 21.26 7.85 -25.75
C GLN A 232 22.35 6.82 -25.44
N ARG A 233 22.17 5.97 -24.43
CA ARG A 233 23.09 4.87 -24.11
C ARG A 233 23.24 3.90 -25.28
N GLU A 234 22.16 3.61 -25.99
CA GLU A 234 22.16 2.76 -27.17
C GLU A 234 22.92 3.42 -28.34
N GLN A 235 22.76 4.73 -28.56
CA GLN A 235 23.56 5.45 -29.55
C GLN A 235 25.05 5.52 -29.18
N GLU A 236 25.37 5.74 -27.91
CA GLU A 236 26.75 5.74 -27.41
C GLU A 236 27.38 4.35 -27.54
N ASN A 237 26.64 3.29 -27.25
CA ASN A 237 27.05 1.91 -27.46
C ASN A 237 27.29 1.61 -28.95
N ARG A 238 26.42 2.09 -29.85
CA ARG A 238 26.65 1.96 -31.30
C ARG A 238 27.87 2.75 -31.77
N LYS A 239 28.09 3.97 -31.25
CA LYS A 239 29.27 4.79 -31.57
C LYS A 239 30.55 4.14 -31.06
N SER A 240 30.54 3.58 -29.85
CA SER A 240 31.70 2.89 -29.28
C SER A 240 32.00 1.60 -30.06
N GLN A 241 30.99 0.78 -30.37
CA GLN A 241 31.12 -0.40 -31.22
C GLN A 241 31.62 -0.05 -32.62
N ASN A 242 31.07 0.99 -33.25
CA ASN A 242 31.52 1.45 -34.57
C ASN A 242 32.98 1.93 -34.53
N SER A 243 33.38 2.68 -33.50
CA SER A 243 34.77 3.08 -33.28
C SER A 243 35.70 1.87 -33.13
N THR A 244 35.30 0.85 -32.35
CA THR A 244 36.06 -0.39 -32.21
C THR A 244 36.16 -1.16 -33.53
N LEU A 245 35.07 -1.25 -34.29
CA LEU A 245 35.06 -1.88 -35.61
C LEU A 245 35.93 -1.11 -36.61
N GLN A 246 35.90 0.23 -36.60
CA GLN A 246 36.79 1.06 -37.41
C GLN A 246 38.27 0.86 -37.05
N GLN A 247 38.61 0.75 -35.76
CA GLN A 247 39.97 0.42 -35.34
C GLN A 247 40.40 -0.99 -35.81
N ARG A 248 39.50 -1.98 -35.75
CA ARG A 248 39.77 -3.33 -36.26
C ARG A 248 39.91 -3.34 -37.78
N LEU A 249 39.10 -2.57 -38.51
CA LEU A 249 39.21 -2.41 -39.95
C LEU A 249 40.53 -1.75 -40.33
N ARG A 250 40.91 -0.63 -39.70
CA ARG A 250 42.20 0.02 -39.93
C ARG A 250 43.39 -0.91 -39.67
N LYS A 251 43.31 -1.74 -38.61
CA LYS A 251 44.33 -2.74 -38.34
C LYS A 251 44.37 -3.82 -39.42
N ALA A 252 43.21 -4.31 -39.86
CA ALA A 252 43.13 -5.30 -40.94
C ALA A 252 43.62 -4.74 -42.28
N GLU A 253 43.32 -3.48 -42.60
CA GLU A 253 43.83 -2.75 -43.76
C GLU A 253 45.35 -2.65 -43.71
N ALA A 254 45.94 -2.21 -42.58
CA ALA A 254 47.40 -2.18 -42.41
C ALA A 254 48.03 -3.58 -42.51
N ASP A 255 47.39 -4.60 -41.96
CA ASP A 255 47.85 -5.99 -42.07
C ASP A 255 47.75 -6.54 -43.51
N LEU A 256 46.79 -6.04 -44.32
CA LEU A 256 46.67 -6.36 -45.74
C LEU A 256 47.73 -5.63 -46.57
N GLU A 257 48.00 -4.36 -46.30
CA GLU A 257 49.10 -3.61 -46.94
C GLU A 257 50.45 -4.29 -46.71
N VAL A 258 50.72 -4.78 -45.50
CA VAL A 258 51.94 -5.55 -45.19
C VAL A 258 51.99 -6.87 -45.98
N ARG A 259 50.86 -7.56 -46.14
CA ARG A 259 50.79 -8.79 -46.96
C ARG A 259 50.99 -8.48 -48.44
N GLU A 260 50.45 -7.38 -48.94
CA GLU A 260 50.64 -6.93 -50.32
C GLU A 260 52.10 -6.55 -50.59
N GLN A 261 52.78 -5.87 -49.66
CA GLN A 261 54.21 -5.59 -49.75
C GLN A 261 55.04 -6.87 -49.82
N ARG A 262 54.76 -7.85 -48.96
CA ARG A 262 55.43 -9.18 -48.98
C ARG A 262 55.16 -9.95 -50.26
N LEU A 263 53.94 -9.89 -50.78
CA LEU A 263 53.59 -10.51 -52.06
C LEU A 263 54.36 -9.84 -53.21
N ASN A 264 54.46 -8.51 -53.21
CA ASN A 264 55.24 -7.77 -54.19
C ASN A 264 56.75 -8.09 -54.09
N GLU A 265 57.30 -8.22 -52.89
CA GLU A 265 58.67 -8.69 -52.68
C GLU A 265 58.88 -10.12 -53.21
N SER A 266 57.95 -11.02 -52.94
CA SER A 266 57.97 -12.39 -53.46
C SER A 266 57.89 -12.40 -54.98
N ASN A 267 57.03 -11.59 -55.60
CA ASN A 267 56.92 -11.49 -57.06
C ASN A 267 58.21 -10.95 -57.69
N ARG A 268 58.84 -9.94 -57.07
CA ARG A 268 60.18 -9.47 -57.49
C ARG A 268 61.22 -10.56 -57.38
N HIS A 269 61.17 -11.39 -56.33
CA HIS A 269 62.07 -12.53 -56.17
C HIS A 269 61.82 -13.61 -57.24
N CYS A 270 60.56 -13.94 -57.52
CA CYS A 270 60.19 -14.86 -58.60
C CYS A 270 60.66 -14.36 -59.96
N SER A 271 60.52 -13.06 -60.23
CA SER A 271 60.99 -12.45 -61.50
C SER A 271 62.51 -12.57 -61.64
N LYS A 272 63.27 -12.32 -60.57
CA LYS A 272 64.73 -12.52 -60.57
C LYS A 272 65.14 -13.98 -60.77
N LEU A 273 64.35 -14.92 -60.24
CA LEU A 273 64.58 -16.34 -60.47
C LEU A 273 64.25 -16.74 -61.91
N GLN A 274 63.21 -16.16 -62.51
CA GLN A 274 62.89 -16.36 -63.92
C GLN A 274 64.02 -15.85 -64.82
N GLU A 275 64.49 -14.63 -64.60
CA GLU A 275 65.66 -14.07 -65.31
C GLU A 275 66.89 -14.98 -65.15
N ARG A 276 67.16 -15.47 -63.93
CA ARG A 276 68.26 -16.42 -63.71
C ARG A 276 68.06 -17.76 -64.43
N VAL A 277 66.84 -18.25 -64.56
CA VAL A 277 66.55 -19.49 -65.32
C VAL A 277 66.74 -19.23 -66.80
N GLU A 278 66.27 -18.10 -67.33
CA GLU A 278 66.50 -17.68 -68.73
C GLU A 278 68.00 -17.57 -69.03
N ASP A 279 68.79 -16.95 -68.15
CA ASP A 279 70.26 -16.88 -68.27
C ASP A 279 70.91 -18.28 -68.31
N LEU A 280 70.41 -19.21 -67.50
CA LEU A 280 70.92 -20.59 -67.46
C LEU A 280 70.50 -21.39 -68.69
N GLU A 281 69.30 -21.17 -69.21
CA GLU A 281 68.81 -21.76 -70.46
C GLU A 281 69.64 -21.27 -71.65
N GLU A 282 69.95 -19.96 -71.70
CA GLU A 282 70.85 -19.38 -72.71
C GLU A 282 72.25 -20.00 -72.62
N GLN A 283 72.82 -20.12 -71.41
CA GLN A 283 74.11 -20.79 -71.22
C GLN A 283 74.12 -22.27 -71.62
N LEU A 284 73.01 -22.98 -71.41
CA LEU A 284 72.85 -24.36 -71.85
C LEU A 284 72.76 -24.46 -73.37
N GLU A 285 72.07 -23.53 -74.02
CA GLU A 285 71.97 -23.49 -75.48
C GLU A 285 73.32 -23.13 -76.12
N ASP A 286 74.03 -22.14 -75.57
CA ASP A 286 75.42 -21.83 -75.93
C ASP A 286 76.35 -23.02 -75.69
N GLY A 287 76.11 -23.79 -74.63
CA GLY A 287 76.80 -25.06 -74.38
C GLY A 287 76.55 -26.09 -75.47
N ARG A 288 75.28 -26.28 -75.87
CA ARG A 288 74.89 -27.20 -76.95
C ARG A 288 75.45 -26.76 -78.30
N HIS A 289 75.43 -25.47 -78.61
CA HIS A 289 76.03 -24.93 -79.83
C HIS A 289 77.54 -25.20 -79.88
N ARG A 290 78.27 -24.94 -78.78
CA ARG A 290 79.70 -25.27 -78.69
C ARG A 290 79.98 -26.76 -78.84
N VAL A 291 79.14 -27.63 -78.28
CA VAL A 291 79.26 -29.09 -78.45
C VAL A 291 78.98 -29.48 -79.90
N ALA A 292 77.93 -28.96 -80.53
CA ALA A 292 77.62 -29.24 -81.93
C ALA A 292 78.73 -28.76 -82.88
N GLU A 293 79.32 -27.59 -82.61
CA GLU A 293 80.50 -27.10 -83.33
C GLU A 293 81.68 -28.05 -83.15
N ALA A 294 81.99 -28.46 -81.92
CA ALA A 294 83.06 -29.41 -81.63
C ALA A 294 82.83 -30.78 -82.30
N GLU A 295 81.59 -31.28 -82.31
CA GLU A 295 81.21 -32.50 -83.02
C GLU A 295 81.38 -32.35 -84.54
N SER A 296 81.04 -31.19 -85.10
CA SER A 296 81.25 -30.93 -86.53
C SER A 296 82.74 -30.87 -86.90
N VAL A 297 83.58 -30.31 -86.02
CA VAL A 297 85.03 -30.28 -86.18
C VAL A 297 85.61 -31.68 -86.04
N ALA A 298 85.12 -32.47 -85.07
CA ALA A 298 85.52 -33.85 -84.89
C ALA A 298 85.17 -34.72 -86.11
N LYS A 299 83.95 -34.60 -86.65
CA LYS A 299 83.53 -35.29 -87.88
C LYS A 299 84.43 -34.93 -89.07
N LYS A 300 84.76 -33.64 -89.26
CA LYS A 300 85.72 -33.22 -90.30
C LYS A 300 87.10 -33.85 -90.09
N ALA A 301 87.60 -33.87 -88.86
CA ALA A 301 88.88 -34.50 -88.54
C ALA A 301 88.85 -36.03 -88.77
N GLU A 302 87.73 -36.69 -88.51
CA GLU A 302 87.53 -38.13 -88.80
C GLU A 302 87.49 -38.39 -90.31
N GLU A 303 86.80 -37.57 -91.09
CA GLU A 303 86.79 -37.63 -92.56
C GLU A 303 88.20 -37.41 -93.13
N GLU A 304 88.92 -36.40 -92.66
CA GLU A 304 90.32 -36.14 -93.04
C GLU A 304 91.23 -37.33 -92.69
N LEU A 305 91.05 -37.95 -91.52
CA LEU A 305 91.77 -39.14 -91.11
C LEU A 305 91.43 -40.35 -92.00
N ALA A 306 90.17 -40.52 -92.38
CA ALA A 306 89.75 -41.57 -93.30
C ALA A 306 90.41 -41.39 -94.68
N VAL A 307 90.40 -40.18 -95.22
CA VAL A 307 91.11 -39.85 -96.47
C VAL A 307 92.61 -40.08 -96.35
N ALA A 308 93.23 -39.74 -95.21
CA ALA A 308 94.64 -40.02 -94.96
C ALA A 308 94.94 -41.52 -94.91
N LYS A 309 94.06 -42.33 -94.29
CA LYS A 309 94.17 -43.79 -94.28
C LYS A 309 94.01 -44.39 -95.68
N GLU A 310 93.05 -43.93 -96.48
CA GLU A 310 92.89 -44.37 -97.88
C GLU A 310 94.11 -44.03 -98.72
N ARG A 311 94.67 -42.82 -98.57
CA ARG A 311 95.92 -42.41 -99.23
C ARG A 311 97.09 -43.31 -98.83
N LEU A 312 97.22 -43.62 -97.54
CA LEU A 312 98.26 -44.54 -97.04
C LEU A 312 98.05 -45.97 -97.55
N LEU A 313 96.80 -46.45 -97.60
CA LEU A 313 96.48 -47.77 -98.14
C LEU A 313 96.81 -47.85 -99.64
N LEU A 314 96.51 -46.81 -100.41
CA LEU A 314 96.92 -46.72 -101.82
C LEU A 314 98.45 -46.73 -101.95
N GLN A 315 99.16 -45.96 -101.10
CA GLN A 315 100.61 -45.96 -101.08
C GLN A 315 101.19 -47.33 -100.67
N GLU A 316 100.58 -48.03 -99.73
CA GLU A 316 100.95 -49.39 -99.31
C GLU A 316 100.73 -50.38 -100.45
N ASN A 317 99.59 -50.33 -101.13
CA ASN A 317 99.30 -51.15 -102.31
C ASN A 317 100.30 -50.88 -103.45
N GLU A 318 100.67 -49.61 -103.69
CA GLU A 318 101.71 -49.27 -104.66
C GLU A 318 103.08 -49.81 -104.25
N LEU A 319 103.46 -49.70 -102.98
CA LEU A 319 104.72 -50.23 -102.45
C LEU A 319 104.73 -51.76 -102.50
N GLN A 320 103.61 -52.40 -102.20
CA GLN A 320 103.44 -53.85 -102.28
C GLN A 320 103.54 -54.31 -103.74
N SER A 321 102.87 -53.62 -104.68
CA SER A 321 103.01 -53.90 -106.12
C SER A 321 104.45 -53.72 -106.60
N LYS A 322 105.13 -52.64 -106.19
CA LYS A 322 106.56 -52.43 -106.49
C LYS A 322 107.43 -53.51 -105.85
N SER A 323 107.11 -53.97 -104.65
CA SER A 323 107.80 -55.07 -103.98
C SER A 323 107.59 -56.38 -104.73
N ASP A 324 106.37 -56.71 -105.14
CA ASP A 324 106.07 -57.91 -105.92
C ASP A 324 106.71 -57.84 -107.31
N GLU A 325 106.76 -56.67 -107.93
CA GLU A 325 107.54 -56.42 -109.14
C GLU A 325 109.03 -56.61 -108.90
N LEU A 326 109.59 -56.13 -107.78
CA LEU A 326 110.98 -56.35 -107.40
C LEU A 326 111.25 -57.81 -107.03
N MET A 327 110.29 -58.53 -106.46
CA MET A 327 110.39 -59.97 -106.16
C MET A 327 110.29 -60.79 -107.44
N SER A 328 109.44 -60.38 -108.38
CA SER A 328 109.37 -60.94 -109.73
C SER A 328 110.66 -60.66 -110.51
N GLN A 329 111.14 -59.42 -110.50
CA GLN A 329 112.41 -59.01 -111.09
C GLN A 329 113.57 -59.74 -110.44
N SER A 330 113.63 -59.83 -109.11
CA SER A 330 114.70 -60.56 -108.41
C SER A 330 114.58 -62.06 -108.62
N SER A 331 113.38 -62.65 -108.75
CA SER A 331 113.23 -64.06 -109.11
C SER A 331 113.67 -64.33 -110.55
N SER A 332 113.34 -63.43 -111.49
CA SER A 332 113.83 -63.48 -112.86
C SER A 332 115.33 -63.23 -112.91
N GLN A 333 115.84 -62.30 -112.11
CA GLN A 333 117.25 -62.01 -111.95
C GLN A 333 117.95 -63.16 -111.26
N VAL A 334 117.33 -63.92 -110.35
CA VAL A 334 117.88 -65.14 -109.75
C VAL A 334 117.87 -66.26 -110.76
N ARG A 335 116.86 -66.38 -111.64
CA ARG A 335 116.91 -67.31 -112.79
C ARG A 335 118.05 -66.95 -113.73
N PHE A 336 118.16 -65.67 -114.12
CA PHE A 336 119.27 -65.15 -114.90
C PHE A 336 120.59 -65.25 -114.14
N SER A 337 120.60 -65.10 -112.82
CA SER A 337 121.80 -65.19 -111.97
C SER A 337 122.20 -66.63 -111.76
N ALA A 338 121.28 -67.59 -111.79
CA ALA A 338 121.54 -69.02 -111.78
C ALA A 338 122.08 -69.46 -113.15
N GLU A 339 121.54 -68.93 -114.25
CA GLU A 339 122.15 -69.05 -115.58
C GLU A 339 123.53 -68.41 -115.62
N VAL A 340 123.66 -67.20 -115.09
CA VAL A 340 124.92 -66.48 -114.96
C VAL A 340 125.82 -67.14 -113.91
N GLU A 341 125.34 -67.90 -112.93
CA GLU A 341 126.12 -68.67 -111.96
C GLU A 341 126.52 -70.01 -112.54
N ASP A 342 125.79 -70.56 -113.49
CA ASP A 342 126.30 -71.64 -114.32
C ASP A 342 127.42 -71.10 -115.22
N LEU A 343 127.20 -69.96 -115.89
CA LEU A 343 128.24 -69.25 -116.66
C LEU A 343 129.38 -68.71 -115.79
N ARG A 344 129.13 -68.32 -114.54
CA ARG A 344 130.13 -67.87 -113.56
C ARG A 344 130.69 -69.03 -112.79
N SER A 345 130.12 -70.21 -112.76
CA SER A 345 130.82 -71.42 -112.33
C SER A 345 131.79 -71.81 -113.45
N GLN A 346 131.36 -71.67 -114.71
CA GLN A 346 132.26 -71.69 -115.86
C GLN A 346 133.31 -70.56 -115.77
N LEU A 347 132.96 -69.34 -115.34
CA LEU A 347 133.88 -68.22 -115.20
C LEU A 347 134.65 -68.21 -113.87
N SER A 348 134.21 -68.89 -112.81
CA SER A 348 134.85 -68.98 -111.49
C SER A 348 135.87 -70.10 -111.52
N ARG A 349 135.66 -71.14 -112.34
CA ARG A 349 136.77 -71.93 -112.87
C ARG A 349 137.84 -71.04 -113.54
N LEU A 350 137.44 -69.95 -114.22
CA LEU A 350 138.36 -68.97 -114.80
C LEU A 350 138.79 -67.85 -113.83
N ASN A 351 138.04 -67.55 -112.77
CA ASN A 351 138.21 -66.39 -111.92
C ASN A 351 138.78 -66.75 -110.57
N ILE A 352 138.72 -68.01 -110.10
CA ILE A 352 139.69 -68.53 -109.13
C ILE A 352 141.12 -68.32 -109.67
N ARG A 353 141.29 -68.30 -111.00
CA ARG A 353 142.54 -67.93 -111.67
C ARG A 353 142.86 -66.42 -111.65
N ASN A 354 141.93 -65.54 -111.26
CA ASN A 354 142.11 -64.08 -111.28
C ASN A 354 141.85 -63.41 -109.90
N LYS A 355 141.07 -64.02 -109.02
CA LYS A 355 140.67 -63.51 -107.70
C LYS A 355 141.79 -63.60 -106.64
N GLU A 356 142.96 -64.10 -107.03
CA GLU A 356 144.21 -63.89 -106.29
C GLU A 356 144.68 -62.44 -106.32
N LEU A 357 144.15 -61.57 -107.20
CA LEU A 357 144.74 -60.24 -107.37
C LEU A 357 143.99 -59.08 -106.74
N GLU A 358 142.73 -59.22 -106.28
CA GLU A 358 141.93 -58.02 -106.01
C GLU A 358 141.15 -58.03 -104.69
N LEU A 359 141.63 -58.80 -103.70
CA LEU A 359 141.47 -58.43 -102.30
C LEU A 359 142.36 -57.22 -102.00
N GLN A 360 141.97 -56.02 -102.41
CA GLN A 360 142.38 -54.79 -101.72
C GLN A 360 141.57 -53.57 -102.16
N ASN A 361 141.14 -52.81 -101.15
CA ASN A 361 140.73 -51.40 -101.19
C ASN A 361 139.23 -51.09 -101.10
N SER A 362 138.73 -51.48 -99.92
CA SER A 362 137.64 -50.93 -99.14
C SER A 362 138.02 -49.62 -98.42
N GLY A 363 137.07 -48.67 -98.27
CA GLY A 363 137.21 -47.59 -97.27
C GLY A 363 136.45 -46.28 -97.55
N ARG A 364 135.13 -46.19 -97.26
CA ARG A 364 134.35 -44.93 -97.14
C ARG A 364 133.10 -45.00 -96.21
N SER A 365 133.10 -45.83 -95.15
CA SER A 365 131.89 -46.07 -94.32
C SER A 365 131.80 -45.27 -93.00
N ASN A 366 132.80 -44.45 -92.62
CA ASN A 366 132.86 -43.92 -91.24
C ASN A 366 132.12 -42.58 -91.02
N ASP A 367 131.87 -41.75 -92.05
CA ASP A 367 131.33 -40.40 -91.81
C ASP A 367 129.81 -40.33 -91.61
N HIS A 368 129.04 -41.31 -92.08
CA HIS A 368 127.58 -41.32 -91.93
C HIS A 368 127.11 -41.60 -90.49
N ALA A 369 127.89 -42.36 -89.72
CA ALA A 369 127.55 -42.75 -88.35
C ALA A 369 127.62 -41.57 -87.35
N ARG A 370 128.51 -40.59 -87.59
CA ARG A 370 128.65 -39.42 -86.69
C ARG A 370 127.48 -38.45 -86.79
N MET A 371 126.93 -38.26 -87.99
CA MET A 371 125.87 -37.30 -88.26
C MET A 371 124.54 -37.73 -87.60
N LEU A 372 124.21 -39.03 -87.68
CA LEU A 372 123.01 -39.60 -87.06
C LEU A 372 123.01 -39.46 -85.53
N LYS A 373 124.18 -39.54 -84.88
CA LYS A 373 124.26 -39.44 -83.42
C LYS A 373 123.95 -38.03 -82.90
N GLN A 374 124.43 -36.98 -83.58
CA GLN A 374 124.15 -35.59 -83.18
C GLN A 374 122.66 -35.23 -83.27
N HIS A 375 121.96 -35.75 -84.29
CA HIS A 375 120.52 -35.56 -84.43
C HIS A 375 119.71 -36.24 -83.33
N ALA A 376 120.14 -37.43 -82.87
CA ALA A 376 119.49 -38.12 -81.76
C ALA A 376 119.67 -37.38 -80.42
N ASP A 377 120.84 -36.80 -80.19
CA ASP A 377 121.16 -36.08 -78.95
C ASP A 377 120.36 -34.77 -78.81
N THR A 378 120.15 -34.02 -79.91
CA THR A 378 119.34 -32.78 -79.92
C THR A 378 117.85 -33.04 -79.69
N LEU A 379 117.29 -34.06 -80.33
CA LEU A 379 115.90 -34.47 -80.08
C LEU A 379 115.68 -34.92 -78.64
N SER A 380 116.67 -35.61 -78.06
CA SER A 380 116.61 -36.06 -76.67
C SER A 380 116.67 -34.90 -75.68
N SER A 381 117.49 -33.86 -75.92
CA SER A 381 117.52 -32.67 -75.05
C SER A 381 116.21 -31.89 -75.11
N MET A 382 115.66 -31.69 -76.31
CA MET A 382 114.41 -30.95 -76.51
C MET A 382 113.22 -31.68 -75.85
N ARG A 383 113.18 -33.02 -75.95
CA ARG A 383 112.16 -33.84 -75.27
C ARG A 383 112.26 -33.74 -73.74
N LEU A 384 113.48 -33.72 -73.21
CA LEU A 384 113.72 -33.60 -71.77
C LEU A 384 113.33 -32.21 -71.23
N GLU A 385 113.62 -31.14 -71.97
CA GLU A 385 113.21 -29.77 -71.64
C GLU A 385 111.68 -29.61 -71.65
N LEU A 386 111.02 -30.14 -72.68
CA LEU A 386 109.55 -30.14 -72.74
C LEU A 386 108.94 -30.90 -71.55
N GLN A 387 109.51 -32.04 -71.18
CA GLN A 387 109.05 -32.83 -70.04
C GLN A 387 109.24 -32.07 -68.70
N ARG A 388 110.34 -31.30 -68.55
CA ARG A 388 110.55 -30.41 -67.39
C ARG A 388 109.53 -29.27 -67.34
N ALA A 389 109.28 -28.60 -68.46
CA ALA A 389 108.30 -27.52 -68.53
C ALA A 389 106.89 -28.01 -68.15
N HIS A 390 106.48 -29.18 -68.65
CA HIS A 390 105.19 -29.79 -68.28
C HIS A 390 105.12 -30.14 -66.79
N THR A 391 106.20 -30.65 -66.19
CA THR A 391 106.22 -30.98 -64.75
C THR A 391 106.21 -29.73 -63.88
N GLU A 392 106.89 -28.66 -64.28
CA GLU A 392 106.87 -27.37 -63.59
C GLU A 392 105.51 -26.68 -63.66
N GLU A 393 104.83 -26.76 -64.81
CA GLU A 393 103.48 -26.22 -65.00
C GLU A 393 102.45 -26.98 -64.15
N ILE A 394 102.50 -28.32 -64.14
CA ILE A 394 101.65 -29.14 -63.27
C ILE A 394 101.87 -28.76 -61.79
N ARG A 395 103.12 -28.57 -61.37
CA ARG A 395 103.45 -28.15 -59.99
C ARG A 395 102.90 -26.75 -59.68
N ARG A 396 102.95 -25.81 -60.62
CA ARG A 396 102.38 -24.46 -60.46
C ARG A 396 100.87 -24.53 -60.27
N LEU A 397 100.17 -25.24 -61.15
CA LEU A 397 98.72 -25.42 -61.06
C LEU A 397 98.29 -26.13 -59.77
N GLN A 398 99.04 -27.13 -59.32
CA GLN A 398 98.80 -27.78 -58.02
C GLN A 398 98.92 -26.79 -56.85
N GLN A 399 99.93 -25.92 -56.87
CA GLN A 399 100.11 -24.90 -55.84
C GLN A 399 99.00 -23.84 -55.86
N GLU A 400 98.53 -23.45 -57.05
CA GLU A 400 97.43 -22.50 -57.24
C GLU A 400 96.12 -23.07 -56.70
N VAL A 401 95.77 -24.30 -57.06
CA VAL A 401 94.59 -25.01 -56.54
C VAL A 401 94.68 -25.19 -55.01
N GLU A 402 95.87 -25.44 -54.47
CA GLU A 402 96.06 -25.57 -53.02
C GLU A 402 95.97 -24.23 -52.29
N ASN A 403 96.32 -23.12 -52.95
CA ASN A 403 96.14 -21.76 -52.43
C ASN A 403 94.67 -21.33 -52.48
N GLU A 404 93.95 -21.58 -53.58
CA GLU A 404 92.50 -21.35 -53.68
C GLU A 404 91.76 -22.15 -52.62
N ARG A 405 92.05 -23.45 -52.47
CA ARG A 405 91.47 -24.29 -51.41
C ARG A 405 91.77 -23.81 -49.98
N LYS A 406 92.84 -23.06 -49.77
CA LYS A 406 93.14 -22.42 -48.47
C LYS A 406 92.34 -21.14 -48.32
N ASN A 407 92.22 -20.35 -49.38
CA ASN A 407 91.45 -19.12 -49.39
C ASN A 407 89.95 -19.41 -49.17
N ASP A 408 89.37 -20.33 -49.94
CA ASP A 408 87.98 -20.77 -49.79
C ASP A 408 87.69 -21.28 -48.37
N ARG A 409 88.66 -21.99 -47.77
CA ARG A 409 88.54 -22.49 -46.39
C ARG A 409 88.56 -21.35 -45.37
N GLN A 410 89.39 -20.33 -45.59
CA GLN A 410 89.42 -19.14 -44.75
C GLN A 410 88.12 -18.33 -44.88
N GLU A 411 87.64 -18.11 -46.11
CA GLU A 411 86.37 -17.43 -46.38
C GLU A 411 85.19 -18.16 -45.73
N LEU A 412 85.11 -19.49 -45.87
CA LEU A 412 84.07 -20.28 -45.20
C LEU A 412 84.16 -20.22 -43.66
N GLU A 413 85.37 -20.18 -43.09
CA GLU A 413 85.56 -20.01 -41.65
C GLU A 413 85.15 -18.61 -41.17
N GLU A 414 85.43 -17.57 -41.96
CA GLU A 414 85.04 -16.18 -41.69
C GLU A 414 83.52 -16.00 -41.81
N GLU A 415 82.91 -16.51 -42.87
CA GLU A 415 81.45 -16.52 -43.02
C GLU A 415 80.77 -17.26 -41.88
N LYS A 416 81.29 -18.43 -41.49
CA LYS A 416 80.78 -19.17 -40.33
C LYS A 416 80.88 -18.37 -39.04
N LYS A 417 81.99 -17.66 -38.81
CA LYS A 417 82.15 -16.76 -37.65
C LYS A 417 81.18 -15.58 -37.71
N GLN A 418 80.99 -14.97 -38.88
CA GLN A 418 80.05 -13.86 -39.06
C GLN A 418 78.60 -14.29 -38.84
N VAL A 419 78.20 -15.44 -39.36
CA VAL A 419 76.85 -16.00 -39.15
C VAL A 419 76.64 -16.35 -37.68
N GLN A 420 77.64 -16.94 -37.03
CA GLN A 420 77.61 -17.24 -35.60
C GLN A 420 77.46 -15.95 -34.77
N GLN A 421 78.23 -14.91 -35.09
CA GLN A 421 78.16 -13.61 -34.42
C GLN A 421 76.79 -12.95 -34.60
N LYS A 422 76.24 -12.92 -35.83
CA LYS A 422 74.89 -12.38 -36.09
C LYS A 422 73.80 -13.15 -35.31
N MET A 423 73.93 -14.46 -35.22
CA MET A 423 73.00 -15.29 -34.44
C MET A 423 73.09 -14.99 -32.93
N GLU A 424 74.30 -14.76 -32.42
CA GLU A 424 74.53 -14.36 -31.03
C GLU A 424 74.00 -12.95 -30.73
N GLU A 425 74.20 -12.00 -31.64
CA GLU A 425 73.65 -10.63 -31.57
C GLU A 425 72.13 -10.63 -31.57
N GLU A 426 71.48 -11.37 -32.48
CA GLU A 426 70.02 -11.52 -32.51
C GLU A 426 69.49 -12.21 -31.23
N LYS A 427 70.19 -13.22 -30.73
CA LYS A 427 69.84 -13.88 -29.45
C LYS A 427 69.93 -12.90 -28.27
N VAL A 428 70.94 -12.04 -28.22
CA VAL A 428 71.08 -10.99 -27.20
C VAL A 428 69.95 -9.96 -27.34
N ARG A 429 69.67 -9.50 -28.57
CA ARG A 429 68.59 -8.55 -28.86
C ARG A 429 67.22 -9.09 -28.43
N LEU A 430 66.90 -10.34 -28.77
CA LEU A 430 65.63 -10.98 -28.39
C LEU A 430 65.53 -11.17 -26.87
N LYS A 431 66.62 -11.55 -26.20
CA LYS A 431 66.67 -11.63 -24.73
C LYS A 431 66.43 -10.26 -24.08
N GLU A 432 66.98 -9.19 -24.65
CA GLU A 432 66.78 -7.82 -24.16
C GLU A 432 65.34 -7.34 -24.39
N GLN A 433 64.75 -7.63 -25.55
CA GLN A 433 63.34 -7.35 -25.80
C GLN A 433 62.42 -8.10 -24.83
N LEU A 434 62.72 -9.38 -24.57
CA LEU A 434 61.97 -10.19 -23.61
C LEU A 434 62.12 -9.64 -22.18
N ARG A 435 63.33 -9.23 -21.77
CA ARG A 435 63.59 -8.60 -20.47
C ARG A 435 62.81 -7.29 -20.33
N LYS A 436 62.82 -6.42 -21.34
CA LYS A 436 62.05 -5.15 -21.33
C LYS A 436 60.54 -5.38 -21.26
N ALA A 437 60.03 -6.37 -21.98
CA ALA A 437 58.62 -6.74 -21.92
C ALA A 437 58.22 -7.25 -20.52
N LEU A 438 59.05 -8.10 -19.91
CA LEU A 438 58.85 -8.57 -18.53
C LEU A 438 58.92 -7.43 -17.52
N GLU A 439 59.88 -6.52 -17.64
CA GLU A 439 59.99 -5.34 -16.77
C GLU A 439 58.78 -4.40 -16.91
N GLU A 440 58.25 -4.22 -18.12
CA GLU A 440 57.04 -3.41 -18.35
C GLU A 440 55.80 -4.06 -17.72
N VAL A 441 55.66 -5.39 -17.84
CA VAL A 441 54.58 -6.14 -17.17
C VAL A 441 54.70 -6.02 -15.65
N ILE A 442 55.89 -6.21 -15.07
CA ILE A 442 56.13 -6.05 -13.63
C ILE A 442 55.81 -4.61 -13.19
N ARG A 443 56.19 -3.60 -13.98
CA ARG A 443 55.91 -2.19 -13.68
C ARG A 443 54.40 -1.90 -13.70
N LYS A 444 53.66 -2.43 -14.67
CA LYS A 444 52.20 -2.34 -14.75
C LYS A 444 51.55 -3.02 -13.55
N HIS A 445 51.97 -4.24 -13.23
CA HIS A 445 51.51 -4.98 -12.05
C HIS A 445 51.77 -4.21 -10.74
N ALA A 446 52.94 -3.58 -10.61
CA ALA A 446 53.27 -2.76 -9.45
C ALA A 446 52.40 -1.48 -9.37
N SER A 447 52.08 -0.83 -10.51
CA SER A 447 51.13 0.29 -10.51
C SER A 447 49.70 -0.14 -10.22
N GLU A 448 49.27 -1.30 -10.72
CA GLU A 448 47.94 -1.87 -10.47
C GLU A 448 47.80 -2.25 -9.00
N LEU A 449 48.81 -2.88 -8.41
CA LEU A 449 48.85 -3.16 -6.98
C LEU A 449 48.79 -1.88 -6.17
N ARG A 450 49.59 -0.85 -6.50
CA ARG A 450 49.50 0.45 -5.80
C ARG A 450 48.11 1.08 -5.92
N HIS A 451 47.50 1.04 -7.11
CA HIS A 451 46.17 1.56 -7.32
C HIS A 451 45.11 0.78 -6.52
N ALA A 452 45.21 -0.55 -6.50
CA ALA A 452 44.35 -1.42 -5.69
C ALA A 452 44.51 -1.13 -4.18
N HIS A 453 45.74 -0.91 -3.69
CA HIS A 453 45.97 -0.52 -2.30
C HIS A 453 45.36 0.86 -2.00
N THR A 454 45.51 1.85 -2.89
CA THR A 454 44.87 3.17 -2.69
C THR A 454 43.34 3.11 -2.73
N MET A 455 42.76 2.25 -3.55
CA MET A 455 41.30 2.01 -3.58
C MET A 455 40.83 1.30 -2.31
N LEU A 456 41.59 0.32 -1.83
CA LEU A 456 41.32 -0.35 -0.56
C LEU A 456 41.38 0.63 0.62
N ASP A 457 42.39 1.51 0.65
CA ASP A 457 42.53 2.52 1.71
C ASP A 457 41.44 3.60 1.62
N ALA A 458 41.00 3.98 0.42
CA ALA A 458 39.88 4.88 0.23
C ALA A 458 38.56 4.24 0.71
N GLU A 459 38.33 2.97 0.40
CA GLU A 459 37.17 2.22 0.92
C GLU A 459 37.24 2.05 2.44
N LYS A 460 38.41 1.75 3.02
CA LYS A 460 38.62 1.70 4.48
C LYS A 460 38.29 3.04 5.15
N LYS A 461 38.68 4.17 4.55
CA LYS A 461 38.32 5.50 5.06
C LYS A 461 36.82 5.77 4.98
N LYS A 462 36.17 5.38 3.88
CA LYS A 462 34.71 5.51 3.76
C LYS A 462 33.97 4.62 4.75
N THR A 463 34.46 3.40 5.00
CA THR A 463 33.89 2.51 6.02
C THR A 463 34.10 3.07 7.42
N GLN A 464 35.28 3.59 7.74
CA GLN A 464 35.51 4.29 9.02
C GLN A 464 34.60 5.51 9.18
N GLN A 465 34.43 6.33 8.14
CA GLN A 465 33.53 7.47 8.18
C GLN A 465 32.06 7.05 8.35
N ALA A 466 31.65 5.95 7.71
CA ALA A 466 30.33 5.37 7.89
C ALA A 466 30.15 4.80 9.31
N GLU A 467 31.16 4.15 9.87
CA GLU A 467 31.16 3.67 11.27
C GLU A 467 31.07 4.83 12.26
N GLU A 468 31.78 5.94 12.03
CA GLU A 468 31.68 7.15 12.84
C GLU A 468 30.29 7.80 12.76
N GLN A 469 29.70 7.87 11.57
CA GLN A 469 28.31 8.35 11.40
C GLN A 469 27.32 7.42 12.10
N MET A 470 27.47 6.11 11.94
CA MET A 470 26.63 5.12 12.63
C MET A 470 26.76 5.25 14.15
N LYS A 471 27.98 5.45 14.66
CA LYS A 471 28.23 5.67 16.08
C LYS A 471 27.60 6.97 16.58
N SER A 472 27.68 8.06 15.81
CA SER A 472 26.99 9.32 16.13
C SER A 472 25.47 9.14 16.16
N THR A 473 24.89 8.46 15.16
CA THR A 473 23.44 8.21 15.13
C THR A 473 22.99 7.28 16.26
N GLU A 474 23.86 6.36 16.67
CA GLU A 474 23.63 5.44 17.79
C GLU A 474 23.74 6.16 19.14
N GLU A 475 24.64 7.14 19.27
CA GLU A 475 24.72 8.03 20.44
C GLU A 475 23.47 8.92 20.53
N ASP A 476 23.02 9.52 19.43
CA ASP A 476 21.75 10.27 19.37
C ASP A 476 20.55 9.38 19.71
N ARG A 477 20.53 8.15 19.20
CA ARG A 477 19.49 7.16 19.50
C ARG A 477 19.47 6.82 20.99
N LYS A 478 20.63 6.64 21.63
CA LYS A 478 20.74 6.39 23.08
C LYS A 478 20.29 7.59 23.90
N LEU A 479 20.63 8.81 23.50
CA LEU A 479 20.16 10.03 24.15
C LEU A 479 18.63 10.13 24.11
N LEU A 480 18.03 9.89 22.94
CA LEU A 480 16.57 9.85 22.79
C LEU A 480 15.93 8.71 23.60
N GLU A 481 16.62 7.57 23.75
CA GLU A 481 16.16 6.46 24.59
C GLU A 481 16.17 6.84 26.08
N THR A 482 17.23 7.50 26.56
CA THR A 482 17.30 8.01 27.93
C THR A 482 16.24 9.07 28.20
N GLU A 483 16.00 9.98 27.26
CA GLU A 483 14.93 10.99 27.38
C GLU A 483 13.54 10.33 27.40
N ARG A 484 13.31 9.30 26.58
CA ARG A 484 12.08 8.52 26.59
C ARG A 484 11.87 7.79 27.93
N GLU A 485 12.93 7.23 28.50
CA GLU A 485 12.90 6.59 29.82
C GLU A 485 12.63 7.59 30.93
N GLU A 486 13.25 8.77 30.91
CA GLU A 486 13.00 9.85 31.86
C GLU A 486 11.54 10.34 31.81
N LEU A 487 11.00 10.56 30.61
CA LEU A 487 9.59 10.91 30.43
C LEU A 487 8.64 9.79 30.89
N CYS A 488 9.00 8.52 30.64
CA CYS A 488 8.24 7.38 31.13
C CYS A 488 8.25 7.30 32.66
N ASN A 489 9.40 7.56 33.28
CA ASN A 489 9.55 7.62 34.73
C ASN A 489 8.75 8.78 35.33
N GLN A 490 8.78 9.97 34.73
CA GLN A 490 7.97 11.11 35.14
C GLN A 490 6.46 10.82 35.03
N LEU A 491 6.04 10.16 33.94
CA LEU A 491 4.66 9.73 33.76
C LEU A 491 4.25 8.68 34.79
N GLN A 492 5.15 7.73 35.13
CA GLN A 492 4.91 6.75 36.19
C GLN A 492 4.81 7.42 37.56
N LEU A 493 5.68 8.38 37.88
CA LEU A 493 5.60 9.15 39.12
C LEU A 493 4.26 9.90 39.20
N SER A 494 3.88 10.62 38.14
CA SER A 494 2.57 11.27 38.04
C SER A 494 1.42 10.30 38.22
N LYS A 495 1.50 9.10 37.61
CA LYS A 495 0.48 8.06 37.76
C LYS A 495 0.39 7.54 39.21
N THR A 496 1.53 7.33 39.87
CA THR A 496 1.55 6.92 41.30
C THR A 496 1.05 8.02 42.24
N GLU A 497 1.29 9.29 41.93
CA GLU A 497 0.70 10.42 42.64
C GLU A 497 -0.81 10.46 42.43
N MET A 498 -1.26 10.23 41.21
CA MET A 498 -2.68 10.13 40.87
C MET A 498 -3.36 9.00 41.65
N THR A 499 -2.76 7.81 41.71
CA THR A 499 -3.31 6.68 42.49
C THR A 499 -3.30 6.96 43.99
N LYS A 500 -2.25 7.60 44.54
CA LYS A 500 -2.24 8.01 45.96
C LYS A 500 -3.35 9.02 46.27
N LEU A 501 -3.61 9.95 45.35
CA LEU A 501 -4.72 10.91 45.49
C LEU A 501 -6.08 10.21 45.36
N GLU A 502 -6.23 9.25 44.46
CA GLU A 502 -7.44 8.41 44.32
C GLU A 502 -7.69 7.58 45.58
N GLU A 503 -6.66 6.95 46.15
CA GLU A 503 -6.76 6.21 47.43
C GLU A 503 -7.18 7.12 48.58
N MET A 504 -6.61 8.33 48.67
CA MET A 504 -6.99 9.34 49.67
C MET A 504 -8.45 9.78 49.51
N ILE A 505 -8.92 9.93 48.26
CA ILE A 505 -10.32 10.24 47.98
C ILE A 505 -11.21 9.09 48.44
N GLN A 506 -10.85 7.84 48.10
CA GLN A 506 -11.60 6.66 48.52
C GLN A 506 -11.60 6.47 50.04
N THR A 507 -10.53 6.80 50.76
CA THR A 507 -10.52 6.77 52.23
C THR A 507 -11.42 7.84 52.83
N LEU A 508 -11.40 9.05 52.29
CA LEU A 508 -12.28 10.14 52.73
C LEU A 508 -13.75 9.84 52.41
N GLU A 509 -14.03 9.25 51.24
CA GLU A 509 -15.38 8.77 50.89
C GLU A 509 -15.82 7.66 51.85
N ARG A 510 -14.98 6.66 52.10
CA ARG A 510 -15.30 5.59 53.06
C ARG A 510 -15.53 6.12 54.47
N GLU A 511 -14.71 7.04 54.97
CA GLU A 511 -14.91 7.67 56.29
C GLU A 511 -16.22 8.47 56.35
N ARG A 512 -16.57 9.16 55.26
CA ARG A 512 -17.83 9.92 55.14
C ARG A 512 -19.03 8.98 55.07
N GLU A 513 -18.94 7.90 54.31
CA GLU A 513 -19.96 6.85 54.26
C GLU A 513 -20.09 6.14 55.62
N GLU A 514 -18.99 5.82 56.29
CA GLU A 514 -19.00 5.27 57.65
C GLU A 514 -19.58 6.25 58.67
N GLU A 515 -19.40 7.55 58.49
CA GLU A 515 -20.00 8.57 59.33
C GLU A 515 -21.51 8.73 59.08
N LYS A 516 -21.93 8.66 57.81
CA LYS A 516 -23.34 8.55 57.44
C LYS A 516 -23.96 7.26 57.97
N GLU A 517 -23.25 6.15 57.91
CA GLU A 517 -23.72 4.87 58.45
C GLU A 517 -23.70 4.89 59.98
N ARG A 518 -22.74 5.52 60.66
CA ARG A 518 -22.81 5.78 62.12
C ARG A 518 -24.00 6.66 62.47
N ALA A 519 -24.36 7.63 61.62
CA ALA A 519 -25.55 8.46 61.80
C ALA A 519 -26.85 7.65 61.58
N LYS A 520 -26.94 6.88 60.50
CA LYS A 520 -28.07 5.99 60.22
C LYS A 520 -28.18 4.85 61.22
N LYS A 521 -27.07 4.37 61.78
CA LYS A 521 -27.05 3.32 62.80
C LYS A 521 -27.55 3.88 64.13
N ARG A 522 -27.24 5.14 64.47
CA ARG A 522 -27.91 5.84 65.59
C ARG A 522 -29.41 6.05 65.33
N GLU A 523 -29.82 6.24 64.07
CA GLU A 523 -31.24 6.40 63.71
C GLU A 523 -31.99 5.06 63.70
N LYS A 524 -31.33 3.97 63.28
CA LYS A 524 -31.90 2.61 63.29
C LYS A 524 -31.86 1.95 64.67
N GLU A 525 -30.90 2.27 65.52
CA GLU A 525 -30.87 1.83 66.93
C GLU A 525 -32.06 2.39 67.76
N CYS A 526 -32.74 3.45 67.28
CA CYS A 526 -34.01 3.92 67.85
C CYS A 526 -35.26 3.30 67.20
N ALA A 527 -35.13 2.60 66.06
CA ALA A 527 -36.25 1.95 65.38
C ALA A 527 -36.30 0.42 65.60
N GLU A 528 -35.20 -0.21 66.04
CA GLU A 528 -35.06 -1.67 66.10
C GLU A 528 -35.39 -2.31 67.48
N VAL A 529 -36.03 -1.59 68.41
CA VAL A 529 -36.58 -2.21 69.63
C VAL A 529 -38.02 -2.73 69.44
N GLU A 530 -38.70 -2.38 68.34
CA GLU A 530 -40.01 -2.93 68.05
C GLU A 530 -39.96 -4.01 66.97
N GLN A 531 -40.39 -5.21 67.38
CA GLN A 531 -40.88 -6.31 66.56
C GLN A 531 -39.87 -7.41 66.16
N GLN A 532 -39.37 -8.10 67.18
CA GLN A 532 -39.25 -9.56 67.16
C GLN A 532 -40.59 -10.20 66.75
N SER A 533 -40.64 -11.01 65.68
CA SER A 533 -41.47 -12.23 65.64
C SER A 533 -41.34 -13.03 64.33
N ALA A 534 -40.99 -14.31 64.53
CA ALA A 534 -41.48 -15.48 63.81
C ALA A 534 -41.17 -15.64 62.31
N CYS A 535 -40.03 -16.31 62.07
CA CYS A 535 -39.73 -17.20 60.94
C CYS A 535 -40.98 -17.91 60.36
N GLY A 536 -41.25 -17.66 59.08
CA GLY A 536 -42.30 -18.35 58.33
C GLY A 536 -42.68 -17.60 57.06
N LEU A 537 -41.75 -17.55 56.10
CA LEU A 537 -41.90 -17.27 54.64
C LEU A 537 -40.50 -16.98 54.06
N GLU A 538 -39.57 -16.43 54.85
CA GLU A 538 -38.19 -16.15 54.42
C GLU A 538 -37.38 -17.42 54.10
N CYS A 539 -37.58 -18.52 54.84
CA CYS A 539 -36.98 -19.82 54.48
C CYS A 539 -37.60 -20.47 53.24
N VAL A 540 -38.79 -20.05 52.81
CA VAL A 540 -39.38 -20.46 51.52
C VAL A 540 -38.78 -19.58 50.42
N ARG A 541 -38.78 -18.25 50.63
CA ARG A 541 -38.13 -17.29 49.73
C ARG A 541 -36.67 -17.60 49.48
N MET A 542 -35.88 -17.95 50.49
CA MET A 542 -34.46 -18.26 50.29
C MET A 542 -34.27 -19.54 49.46
N ARG A 543 -35.23 -20.48 49.53
CA ARG A 543 -35.23 -21.70 48.72
C ARG A 543 -35.65 -21.40 47.28
N GLU A 544 -36.68 -20.57 47.10
CA GLU A 544 -37.09 -20.04 45.79
C GLU A 544 -35.99 -19.18 45.16
N GLU A 545 -35.27 -18.38 45.93
CA GLU A 545 -34.11 -17.58 45.49
C GLU A 545 -32.96 -18.50 45.07
N LEU A 546 -32.72 -19.61 45.79
CA LEU A 546 -31.73 -20.60 45.40
C LEU A 546 -32.14 -21.37 44.12
N GLU A 547 -33.43 -21.73 43.98
CA GLU A 547 -33.95 -22.35 42.76
C GLU A 547 -33.96 -21.38 41.57
N ASN A 548 -34.26 -20.10 41.81
CA ASN A 548 -34.21 -19.04 40.79
C ASN A 548 -32.78 -18.76 40.35
N THR A 549 -31.81 -18.72 41.27
CA THR A 549 -30.40 -18.55 40.91
C THR A 549 -29.86 -19.77 40.15
N HIS A 550 -30.27 -20.98 40.54
CA HIS A 550 -29.96 -22.18 39.77
C HIS A 550 -30.59 -22.17 38.37
N SER A 551 -31.87 -21.80 38.27
CA SER A 551 -32.57 -21.69 36.98
C SER A 551 -31.95 -20.60 36.10
N SER A 552 -31.56 -19.47 36.68
CA SER A 552 -30.87 -18.38 35.98
C SER A 552 -29.48 -18.79 35.49
N MET A 553 -28.68 -19.47 36.32
CA MET A 553 -27.40 -20.02 35.88
C MET A 553 -27.57 -21.07 34.78
N GLN A 554 -28.57 -21.95 34.90
CA GLN A 554 -28.86 -22.95 33.89
C GLN A 554 -29.27 -22.30 32.56
N GLN A 555 -30.13 -21.27 32.61
CA GLN A 555 -30.55 -20.52 31.44
C GLN A 555 -29.37 -19.81 30.76
N ILE A 556 -28.49 -19.16 31.53
CA ILE A 556 -27.26 -18.54 30.98
C ILE A 556 -26.37 -19.60 30.33
N GLN A 557 -26.29 -20.80 30.91
CA GLN A 557 -25.49 -21.87 30.35
C GLN A 557 -26.09 -22.44 29.07
N GLU A 558 -27.41 -22.58 29.00
CA GLU A 558 -28.16 -22.95 27.78
C GLU A 558 -28.02 -21.89 26.69
N GLU A 559 -28.11 -20.59 27.04
CA GLU A 559 -27.88 -19.46 26.13
C GLU A 559 -26.45 -19.46 25.59
N PHE A 560 -25.44 -19.73 26.43
CA PHE A 560 -24.06 -19.84 25.97
C PHE A 560 -23.86 -21.04 25.03
N THR A 561 -24.51 -22.17 25.30
CA THR A 561 -24.47 -23.32 24.38
C THR A 561 -25.15 -23.02 23.05
N ALA A 562 -26.30 -22.34 23.06
CA ALA A 562 -27.00 -21.93 21.85
C ALA A 562 -26.17 -20.92 21.04
N GLN A 563 -25.55 -19.94 21.70
CA GLN A 563 -24.63 -19.00 21.03
C GLN A 563 -23.43 -19.71 20.41
N LYS A 564 -22.85 -20.69 21.11
CA LYS A 564 -21.75 -21.50 20.57
C LYS A 564 -22.18 -22.29 19.33
N GLU A 565 -23.37 -22.88 19.34
CA GLU A 565 -23.93 -23.60 18.18
C GLU A 565 -24.19 -22.66 17.00
N VAL A 566 -24.72 -21.45 17.25
CA VAL A 566 -24.91 -20.42 16.22
C VAL A 566 -23.58 -20.00 15.60
N LEU A 567 -22.57 -19.68 16.43
CA LEU A 567 -21.23 -19.34 15.93
C LEU A 567 -20.59 -20.49 15.16
N GLN A 568 -20.80 -21.73 15.60
CA GLN A 568 -20.27 -22.90 14.90
C GLN A 568 -20.99 -23.16 13.57
N ALA A 569 -22.29 -22.90 13.49
CA ALA A 569 -23.04 -22.94 12.23
C ALA A 569 -22.60 -21.82 11.27
N GLU A 570 -22.37 -20.61 11.79
CA GLU A 570 -21.88 -19.46 11.01
C GLU A 570 -20.46 -19.72 10.45
N ILE A 571 -19.55 -20.26 11.27
CA ILE A 571 -18.22 -20.70 10.81
C ILE A 571 -18.35 -21.75 9.70
N SER A 572 -19.26 -22.72 9.85
CA SER A 572 -19.49 -23.77 8.84
C SER A 572 -20.06 -23.20 7.53
N ALA A 573 -20.94 -22.19 7.62
CA ALA A 573 -21.50 -21.49 6.47
C ALA A 573 -20.44 -20.67 5.73
N LEU A 574 -19.62 -19.91 6.46
CA LEU A 574 -18.51 -19.14 5.89
C LEU A 574 -17.46 -20.05 5.23
N GLN A 575 -17.22 -21.25 5.77
CA GLN A 575 -16.37 -22.25 5.15
C GLN A 575 -16.94 -22.77 3.82
N GLN A 576 -18.25 -23.07 3.76
CA GLN A 576 -18.90 -23.47 2.51
C GLN A 576 -18.87 -22.35 1.46
N GLU A 577 -19.11 -21.10 1.87
CA GLU A 577 -19.05 -19.94 0.97
C GLU A 577 -17.64 -19.74 0.41
N ARG A 578 -16.60 -19.85 1.27
CA ARG A 578 -15.21 -19.82 0.85
C ARG A 578 -14.90 -20.91 -0.18
N ASP A 579 -15.39 -22.13 0.03
CA ASP A 579 -15.13 -23.24 -0.89
C ASP A 579 -15.84 -23.03 -2.24
N ILE A 580 -17.06 -22.47 -2.25
CA ILE A 580 -17.78 -22.08 -3.48
C ILE A 580 -17.02 -20.96 -4.22
N LEU A 581 -16.57 -19.93 -3.50
CA LEU A 581 -15.77 -18.85 -4.09
C LEU A 581 -14.44 -19.36 -4.65
N GLN A 582 -13.80 -20.30 -3.97
CA GLN A 582 -12.56 -20.92 -4.43
C GLN A 582 -12.77 -21.75 -5.71
N GLN A 583 -13.88 -22.51 -5.81
CA GLN A 583 -14.24 -23.23 -7.04
C GLN A 583 -14.58 -22.28 -8.19
N SER A 584 -15.30 -21.19 -7.91
CA SER A 584 -15.62 -20.15 -8.89
C SER A 584 -14.37 -19.46 -9.43
N ASN A 585 -13.44 -19.09 -8.54
CA ASN A 585 -12.14 -18.52 -8.90
C ASN A 585 -11.32 -19.50 -9.72
N HIS A 586 -11.24 -20.77 -9.32
CA HIS A 586 -10.53 -21.78 -10.09
C HIS A 586 -11.11 -21.92 -11.51
N GLY A 587 -12.45 -21.95 -11.63
CA GLY A 587 -13.11 -21.99 -12.94
C GLY A 587 -12.91 -20.73 -13.79
N LEU A 588 -12.76 -19.55 -13.17
CA LEU A 588 -12.38 -18.31 -13.86
C LEU A 588 -10.94 -18.36 -14.36
N GLU A 589 -10.01 -18.80 -13.51
CA GLU A 589 -8.60 -18.96 -13.84
C GLU A 589 -8.39 -19.96 -14.99
N GLU A 590 -9.09 -21.09 -14.99
CA GLU A 590 -9.05 -22.07 -16.08
C GLU A 590 -9.59 -21.49 -17.40
N ARG A 591 -10.69 -20.72 -17.35
CA ARG A 591 -11.22 -20.05 -18.56
C ARG A 591 -10.22 -19.04 -19.12
N ILE A 592 -9.58 -18.25 -18.26
CA ILE A 592 -8.55 -17.28 -18.67
C ILE A 592 -7.35 -18.02 -19.27
N ARG A 593 -6.90 -19.11 -18.64
CA ARG A 593 -5.81 -19.95 -19.14
C ARG A 593 -6.12 -20.53 -20.52
N LEU A 594 -7.31 -21.09 -20.72
CA LEU A 594 -7.77 -21.61 -22.01
C LEU A 594 -7.91 -20.51 -23.08
N GLN A 595 -8.35 -19.31 -22.70
CA GLN A 595 -8.39 -18.17 -23.61
C GLN A 595 -6.99 -17.77 -24.07
N PHE A 596 -6.03 -17.68 -23.16
CA PHE A 596 -4.63 -17.41 -23.53
C PHE A 596 -4.06 -18.52 -24.41
N GLU A 597 -4.27 -19.78 -24.07
CA GLU A 597 -3.80 -20.92 -24.88
C GLU A 597 -4.40 -20.91 -26.29
N LYS A 598 -5.70 -20.59 -26.41
CA LYS A 598 -6.35 -20.40 -27.71
C LYS A 598 -5.77 -19.20 -28.47
N GLN A 599 -5.60 -18.05 -27.82
CA GLN A 599 -5.01 -16.86 -28.46
C GLN A 599 -3.59 -17.13 -28.96
N PHE A 600 -2.76 -17.83 -28.17
CA PHE A 600 -1.42 -18.24 -28.60
C PHE A 600 -1.48 -19.24 -29.77
N SER A 601 -2.41 -20.19 -29.73
CA SER A 601 -2.60 -21.15 -30.83
C SER A 601 -3.03 -20.44 -32.11
N ASP A 602 -3.99 -19.52 -32.04
CA ASP A 602 -4.46 -18.73 -33.18
C ASP A 602 -3.33 -17.84 -33.72
N GLN A 603 -2.54 -17.18 -32.85
CA GLN A 603 -1.36 -16.40 -33.28
C GLN A 603 -0.29 -17.24 -33.96
N ILE A 604 -0.03 -18.46 -33.47
CA ILE A 604 0.91 -19.39 -34.11
C ILE A 604 0.40 -19.83 -35.49
N VAL A 605 -0.91 -20.07 -35.62
CA VAL A 605 -1.52 -20.40 -36.92
C VAL A 605 -1.42 -19.24 -37.89
N GLU A 606 -1.69 -18.01 -37.45
CA GLU A 606 -1.56 -16.80 -38.28
C GLU A 606 -0.11 -16.55 -38.72
N LEU A 607 0.86 -16.67 -37.81
CA LEU A 607 2.29 -16.55 -38.15
C LEU A 607 2.73 -17.61 -39.16
N LYS A 608 2.24 -18.85 -39.04
CA LYS A 608 2.51 -19.90 -40.03
C LYS A 608 1.88 -19.57 -41.39
N ARG A 609 0.63 -19.09 -41.39
CA ARG A 609 -0.07 -18.67 -42.62
C ARG A 609 0.67 -17.53 -43.32
N GLU A 610 1.13 -16.53 -42.58
CA GLU A 610 1.92 -15.42 -43.12
C GLU A 610 3.26 -15.90 -43.70
N LYS A 611 3.96 -16.81 -43.01
CA LYS A 611 5.21 -17.40 -43.53
C LYS A 611 4.98 -18.21 -44.80
N GLU A 612 3.89 -18.99 -44.86
CA GLU A 612 3.51 -19.71 -46.07
C GLU A 612 3.13 -18.77 -47.22
N GLU A 613 2.51 -17.63 -46.93
CA GLU A 613 2.22 -16.58 -47.91
C GLU A 613 3.49 -15.90 -48.45
N GLU A 614 4.45 -15.59 -47.58
CA GLU A 614 5.76 -15.07 -47.97
C GLU A 614 6.50 -16.05 -48.87
N ILE A 615 6.53 -17.33 -48.51
CA ILE A 615 7.16 -18.39 -49.32
C ILE A 615 6.44 -18.53 -50.67
N ARG A 616 5.10 -18.50 -50.70
CA ARG A 616 4.34 -18.55 -51.96
C ARG A 616 4.63 -17.35 -52.87
N LYS A 617 4.67 -16.13 -52.32
CA LYS A 617 5.03 -14.92 -53.07
C LYS A 617 6.45 -15.00 -53.62
N MET A 618 7.40 -15.45 -52.80
CA MET A 618 8.79 -15.63 -53.23
C MET A 618 8.91 -16.67 -54.34
N ASN A 619 8.22 -17.81 -54.23
CA ASN A 619 8.18 -18.83 -55.28
C ASN A 619 7.54 -18.33 -56.58
N GLN A 620 6.44 -17.55 -56.50
CA GLN A 620 5.83 -16.93 -57.68
C GLN A 620 6.79 -15.92 -58.35
N GLN A 621 7.49 -15.10 -57.56
CA GLN A 621 8.51 -14.19 -58.08
C GLN A 621 9.65 -14.94 -58.78
N TRP A 622 10.12 -16.05 -58.19
CA TRP A 622 11.13 -16.90 -58.82
C TRP A 622 10.63 -17.54 -60.11
N GLN A 623 9.38 -18.03 -60.15
CA GLN A 623 8.77 -18.58 -61.36
C GLN A 623 8.70 -17.54 -62.49
N HIS A 624 8.20 -16.34 -62.19
CA HIS A 624 8.18 -15.24 -63.16
C HIS A 624 9.58 -14.86 -63.65
N ARG A 625 10.59 -14.88 -62.78
CA ARG A 625 11.97 -14.60 -63.19
C ARG A 625 12.51 -15.67 -64.14
N VAL A 626 12.17 -16.94 -63.93
CA VAL A 626 12.54 -18.04 -64.82
C VAL A 626 11.85 -17.91 -66.18
N GLU A 627 10.55 -17.59 -66.21
CA GLU A 627 9.78 -17.35 -67.44
C GLU A 627 10.33 -16.16 -68.25
N GLU A 628 10.69 -15.07 -67.58
CA GLU A 628 11.30 -13.90 -68.20
C GLU A 628 12.66 -14.25 -68.84
N LEU A 629 13.50 -15.00 -68.12
CA LEU A 629 14.79 -15.46 -68.65
C LEU A 629 14.62 -16.42 -69.83
N GLN A 630 13.63 -17.33 -69.79
CA GLN A 630 13.29 -18.20 -70.92
C GLN A 630 12.83 -17.38 -72.14
N THR A 631 12.01 -16.35 -71.93
CA THR A 631 11.56 -15.45 -72.99
C THR A 631 12.74 -14.68 -73.60
N GLN A 632 13.65 -14.17 -72.78
CA GLN A 632 14.86 -13.51 -73.28
C GLN A 632 15.78 -14.44 -74.08
N LEU A 633 15.85 -15.73 -73.73
CA LEU A 633 16.60 -16.72 -74.51
C LEU A 633 15.93 -16.99 -75.87
N GLU A 634 14.60 -17.09 -75.90
CA GLU A 634 13.81 -17.24 -77.13
C GLU A 634 13.98 -16.04 -78.07
N GLU A 635 13.89 -14.82 -77.53
CA GLU A 635 14.11 -13.58 -78.28
C GLU A 635 15.51 -13.50 -78.89
N ARG A 636 16.55 -13.87 -78.12
CA ARG A 636 17.93 -13.95 -78.63
C ARG A 636 18.06 -14.98 -79.74
N ARG A 637 17.39 -16.13 -79.65
CA ARG A 637 17.42 -17.15 -80.71
C ARG A 637 16.80 -16.63 -82.00
N VAL A 638 15.61 -16.02 -81.92
CA VAL A 638 14.90 -15.45 -83.08
C VAL A 638 15.68 -14.28 -83.71
N LEU A 639 16.33 -13.43 -82.90
CA LEU A 639 17.20 -12.36 -83.41
C LEU A 639 18.43 -12.93 -84.14
N SER A 640 19.03 -14.00 -83.63
CA SER A 640 20.16 -14.68 -84.28
C SER A 640 19.76 -15.23 -85.66
N GLU A 641 18.63 -15.93 -85.74
CA GLU A 641 18.10 -16.49 -87.01
C GLU A 641 17.77 -15.38 -88.04
N LYS A 642 17.22 -14.23 -87.60
CA LYS A 642 16.97 -13.08 -88.48
C LYS A 642 18.26 -12.44 -89.00
N MET A 643 19.29 -12.31 -88.16
CA MET A 643 20.58 -11.73 -88.53
C MET A 643 21.36 -12.62 -89.50
N GLU A 644 21.22 -13.94 -89.39
CA GLU A 644 21.73 -14.88 -90.41
C GLU A 644 20.97 -14.72 -91.73
N GLY A 645 19.63 -14.72 -91.70
CA GLY A 645 18.83 -14.53 -92.92
C GLY A 645 19.01 -13.18 -93.62
N GLU A 646 19.31 -12.09 -92.88
CA GLU A 646 19.65 -10.79 -93.48
C GLU A 646 21.07 -10.72 -94.05
N ARG A 647 22.05 -11.35 -93.42
CA ARG A 647 23.43 -11.42 -93.94
C ARG A 647 23.46 -12.14 -95.28
N GLU A 648 22.68 -13.21 -95.42
CA GLU A 648 22.52 -13.94 -96.68
C GLU A 648 21.91 -13.07 -97.78
N ARG A 649 20.94 -12.21 -97.46
CA ARG A 649 20.32 -11.30 -98.45
C ARG A 649 21.21 -10.13 -98.87
N ARG A 650 22.04 -9.56 -97.99
CA ARG A 650 22.84 -8.36 -98.31
C ARG A 650 24.11 -8.63 -99.13
N TYR A 651 24.66 -9.84 -99.08
CA TYR A 651 25.90 -10.19 -99.79
C TYR A 651 25.72 -11.21 -100.94
N GLY A 652 24.51 -11.71 -101.18
CA GLY A 652 24.30 -12.87 -102.06
C GLY A 652 24.24 -12.60 -103.57
N ASN A 653 23.58 -11.55 -104.04
CA ASN A 653 23.12 -11.55 -105.45
C ASN A 653 23.92 -10.71 -106.44
N GLY A 654 24.54 -9.59 -106.04
CA GLY A 654 25.22 -8.70 -107.01
C GLY A 654 26.69 -9.05 -107.26
N GLU A 655 27.42 -9.31 -106.18
CA GLU A 655 28.84 -9.65 -106.22
C GLU A 655 29.08 -11.04 -106.79
N MET A 656 28.23 -12.01 -106.41
CA MET A 656 28.29 -13.36 -106.94
C MET A 656 28.04 -13.39 -108.45
N GLU A 657 27.11 -12.59 -108.97
CA GLU A 657 26.81 -12.56 -110.41
C GLU A 657 27.92 -11.87 -111.23
N ARG A 658 28.53 -10.80 -110.71
CA ARG A 658 29.76 -10.23 -111.31
C ARG A 658 30.90 -11.22 -111.33
N MET A 659 31.13 -11.92 -110.22
CA MET A 659 32.18 -12.94 -110.11
C MET A 659 31.91 -14.11 -111.07
N LYS A 660 30.66 -14.55 -111.20
CA LYS A 660 30.25 -15.56 -112.20
C LYS A 660 30.53 -15.10 -113.63
N GLN A 661 30.23 -13.85 -113.99
CA GLN A 661 30.50 -13.31 -115.33
C GLN A 661 32.00 -13.20 -115.63
N GLU A 662 32.81 -12.76 -114.66
CA GLU A 662 34.27 -12.70 -114.78
C GLU A 662 34.88 -14.10 -114.96
N ILE A 663 34.39 -15.08 -114.17
CA ILE A 663 34.76 -16.49 -114.29
C ILE A 663 34.30 -17.05 -115.65
N GLN A 664 33.15 -16.62 -116.18
CA GLN A 664 32.66 -17.06 -117.48
C GLN A 664 33.52 -16.53 -118.64
N LYS A 665 33.90 -15.25 -118.62
CA LYS A 665 34.83 -14.67 -119.62
C LYS A 665 36.20 -15.34 -119.58
N THR A 666 36.73 -15.61 -118.38
CA THR A 666 37.99 -16.35 -118.24
C THR A 666 37.85 -17.79 -118.72
N ARG A 667 36.72 -18.47 -118.48
CA ARG A 667 36.44 -19.81 -119.06
C ARG A 667 36.41 -19.79 -120.58
N GLU A 668 35.77 -18.81 -121.21
CA GLU A 668 35.71 -18.67 -122.68
C GLU A 668 37.11 -18.41 -123.29
N MET A 669 37.88 -17.52 -122.67
CA MET A 669 39.27 -17.27 -123.08
C MET A 669 40.16 -18.52 -122.89
N ASN A 670 39.99 -19.24 -121.78
CA ASN A 670 40.71 -20.49 -121.52
C ASN A 670 40.30 -21.60 -122.49
N SER A 671 39.02 -21.67 -122.85
CA SER A 671 38.50 -22.59 -123.88
C SER A 671 39.14 -22.32 -125.24
N SER A 672 39.26 -21.04 -125.64
CA SER A 672 39.95 -20.65 -126.87
C SER A 672 41.45 -21.00 -126.85
N LEU A 673 42.15 -20.73 -125.74
CA LEU A 673 43.56 -21.11 -125.56
C LEU A 673 43.76 -22.63 -125.57
N ARG A 674 42.86 -23.39 -124.92
CA ARG A 674 42.86 -24.85 -124.96
C ARG A 674 42.62 -25.38 -126.36
N ALA A 675 41.71 -24.80 -127.13
CA ALA A 675 41.47 -25.20 -128.52
C ALA A 675 42.72 -24.97 -129.41
N GLN A 676 43.42 -23.84 -129.24
CA GLN A 676 44.68 -23.58 -129.94
C GLN A 676 45.81 -24.54 -129.52
N LEU A 677 45.93 -24.80 -128.22
CA LEU A 677 46.86 -25.82 -127.69
C LEU A 677 46.54 -27.20 -128.23
N HIS A 678 45.26 -27.61 -128.26
CA HIS A 678 44.84 -28.88 -128.82
C HIS A 678 45.14 -28.97 -130.32
N SER A 679 44.92 -27.92 -131.10
CA SER A 679 45.29 -27.93 -132.52
C SER A 679 46.80 -28.13 -132.71
N THR A 680 47.62 -27.48 -131.88
CA THR A 680 49.09 -27.59 -131.92
C THR A 680 49.57 -28.96 -131.44
N ILE A 681 48.97 -29.48 -130.37
CA ILE A 681 49.20 -30.84 -129.86
C ILE A 681 48.80 -31.86 -130.92
N GLN A 682 47.67 -31.67 -131.61
CA GLN A 682 47.19 -32.60 -132.63
C GLN A 682 48.09 -32.60 -133.88
N GLU A 683 48.66 -31.44 -134.24
CA GLU A 683 49.71 -31.33 -135.26
C GLU A 683 50.96 -32.12 -134.85
N LYS A 684 51.45 -31.89 -133.61
CA LYS A 684 52.61 -32.60 -133.05
C LYS A 684 52.35 -34.08 -132.89
N GLU A 685 51.16 -34.49 -132.47
CA GLU A 685 50.74 -35.88 -132.37
C GLU A 685 50.63 -36.51 -133.75
N ARG A 686 50.17 -35.81 -134.78
CA ARG A 686 50.16 -36.38 -136.15
C ARG A 686 51.60 -36.65 -136.62
N MET A 687 52.53 -35.74 -136.29
CA MET A 687 53.97 -35.90 -136.52
C MET A 687 54.58 -37.04 -135.68
N MET A 688 54.21 -37.12 -134.39
CA MET A 688 54.67 -38.16 -133.47
C MET A 688 54.05 -39.51 -133.80
N ARG A 689 52.82 -39.59 -134.30
CA ARG A 689 52.17 -40.81 -134.80
C ARG A 689 52.85 -41.30 -136.06
N GLN A 690 53.33 -40.41 -136.95
CA GLN A 690 54.20 -40.82 -138.05
C GLN A 690 55.53 -41.40 -137.57
N GLN A 691 56.11 -40.87 -136.47
CA GLN A 691 57.31 -41.44 -135.86
C GLN A 691 57.04 -42.73 -135.06
N LEU A 692 55.94 -42.80 -134.31
CA LEU A 692 55.55 -43.95 -133.50
C LEU A 692 54.94 -45.07 -134.32
N GLN A 693 54.41 -44.83 -135.53
CA GLN A 693 54.03 -45.92 -136.43
C GLN A 693 55.26 -46.72 -136.87
N VAL A 694 56.46 -46.13 -136.83
CA VAL A 694 57.73 -46.86 -137.01
C VAL A 694 58.11 -47.67 -135.77
N VAL A 695 57.63 -47.31 -134.58
CA VAL A 695 57.92 -48.01 -133.31
C VAL A 695 56.84 -49.05 -132.96
N LYS A 696 55.60 -48.81 -133.37
CA LYS A 696 54.44 -49.64 -133.03
C LYS A 696 54.38 -50.97 -133.78
N GLU A 697 55.25 -51.22 -134.76
CA GLU A 697 55.41 -52.58 -135.28
C GLU A 697 56.23 -53.48 -134.32
N GLU A 698 56.83 -52.94 -133.25
CA GLU A 698 57.69 -53.74 -132.36
C GLU A 698 57.12 -53.99 -130.95
N ASP A 699 56.02 -53.33 -130.54
CA ASP A 699 55.53 -53.38 -129.15
C ASP A 699 54.15 -54.06 -128.95
N GLU A 700 53.64 -54.83 -129.92
CA GLU A 700 52.34 -55.53 -129.78
C GLU A 700 52.33 -56.70 -128.77
N ASP A 701 53.45 -57.01 -128.11
CA ASP A 701 53.55 -58.15 -127.18
C ASP A 701 53.52 -57.81 -125.66
N GLU A 702 53.28 -56.55 -125.25
CA GLU A 702 53.28 -56.16 -123.81
C GLU A 702 51.91 -55.75 -123.19
N GLU A 703 50.76 -56.02 -123.84
CA GLU A 703 49.44 -55.65 -123.29
C GLU A 703 48.97 -56.51 -122.10
N ASP A 704 49.42 -57.76 -121.96
CA ASP A 704 48.98 -58.63 -120.85
C ASP A 704 49.60 -58.26 -119.47
N GLY A 705 50.70 -57.50 -119.44
CA GLY A 705 51.38 -57.08 -118.21
C GLY A 705 50.76 -55.88 -117.47
N LYS A 706 49.95 -55.05 -118.15
CA LYS A 706 49.34 -53.86 -117.53
C LYS A 706 48.15 -54.20 -116.63
N SER A 707 47.32 -55.16 -117.04
CA SER A 707 46.09 -55.52 -116.30
C SER A 707 46.37 -56.14 -114.92
N THR A 708 47.49 -56.86 -114.78
CA THR A 708 47.96 -57.43 -113.52
C THR A 708 48.54 -56.34 -112.62
N ARG A 709 49.36 -55.44 -113.16
CA ARG A 709 49.97 -54.32 -112.44
C ARG A 709 48.94 -53.33 -111.88
N GLU A 710 47.90 -53.01 -112.65
CA GLU A 710 46.78 -52.16 -112.17
C GLU A 710 45.99 -52.84 -111.03
N ARG A 711 45.77 -54.16 -111.11
CA ARG A 711 45.13 -54.93 -110.03
C ARG A 711 45.95 -54.97 -108.75
N GLU A 712 47.26 -55.04 -108.86
CA GLU A 712 48.19 -54.99 -107.72
C GLU A 712 48.18 -53.60 -107.08
N GLU A 713 48.28 -52.53 -107.87
CA GLU A 713 48.20 -51.16 -107.35
C GLU A 713 46.86 -50.86 -106.66
N GLU A 714 45.74 -51.37 -107.19
CA GLU A 714 44.45 -51.24 -106.52
C GLU A 714 44.38 -52.03 -105.21
N ARG A 715 45.00 -53.22 -105.13
CA ARG A 715 45.12 -53.96 -103.87
C ARG A 715 45.94 -53.18 -102.86
N ASP A 716 47.05 -52.60 -103.26
CA ASP A 716 47.88 -51.78 -102.39
C ASP A 716 47.12 -50.54 -101.91
N LYS A 717 46.45 -49.82 -102.81
CA LYS A 717 45.60 -48.66 -102.46
C LYS A 717 44.49 -49.03 -101.48
N ARG A 718 43.86 -50.21 -101.63
CA ARG A 718 42.88 -50.72 -100.65
C ARG A 718 43.55 -51.05 -99.31
N GLY A 719 44.70 -51.73 -99.33
CA GLY A 719 45.46 -52.06 -98.13
C GLY A 719 45.97 -50.83 -97.37
N TRP A 720 46.30 -49.74 -98.06
CA TRP A 720 46.64 -48.45 -97.43
C TRP A 720 45.43 -47.82 -96.74
N ARG A 721 44.27 -47.75 -97.41
CA ARG A 721 43.03 -47.23 -96.80
C ARG A 721 42.61 -48.06 -95.58
N GLU A 722 42.66 -49.39 -95.67
CA GLU A 722 42.35 -50.27 -94.54
C GLU A 722 43.32 -50.06 -93.37
N ARG A 723 44.62 -49.84 -93.62
CA ARG A 723 45.59 -49.50 -92.57
C ARG A 723 45.32 -48.14 -91.93
N GLU A 724 44.96 -47.12 -92.73
CA GLU A 724 44.60 -45.80 -92.21
C GLU A 724 43.34 -45.87 -91.34
N GLU A 725 42.30 -46.56 -91.80
CA GLU A 725 41.06 -46.77 -91.03
C GLU A 725 41.31 -47.54 -89.73
N GLU A 726 42.19 -48.54 -89.76
CA GLU A 726 42.60 -49.31 -88.58
C GLU A 726 43.39 -48.45 -87.58
N LEU A 727 44.30 -47.60 -88.05
CA LEU A 727 45.01 -46.63 -87.19
C LEU A 727 44.04 -45.64 -86.54
N LEU A 728 43.11 -45.07 -87.32
CA LEU A 728 42.04 -44.19 -86.81
C LEU A 728 41.17 -44.90 -85.78
N ARG A 729 40.84 -46.17 -85.98
CA ARG A 729 40.08 -47.00 -85.04
C ARG A 729 40.85 -47.22 -83.74
N VAL A 730 42.13 -47.57 -83.83
CA VAL A 730 43.02 -47.74 -82.66
C VAL A 730 43.16 -46.42 -81.91
N GLU A 731 43.30 -45.31 -82.61
CA GLU A 731 43.44 -43.99 -82.00
C GLU A 731 42.17 -43.52 -81.29
N ARG A 732 40.98 -43.79 -81.87
CA ARG A 732 39.69 -43.56 -81.19
C ARG A 732 39.55 -44.40 -79.92
N LEU A 733 39.96 -45.68 -79.97
CA LEU A 733 39.96 -46.54 -78.79
C LEU A 733 40.96 -46.06 -77.73
N ASN A 734 42.12 -45.54 -78.15
CA ASN A 734 43.11 -44.99 -77.23
C ASN A 734 42.59 -43.72 -76.55
N HIS A 735 41.98 -42.81 -77.31
CA HIS A 735 41.30 -41.63 -76.75
C HIS A 735 40.17 -42.01 -75.81
N GLN A 736 39.35 -43.01 -76.15
CA GLN A 736 38.29 -43.50 -75.28
C GLN A 736 38.84 -44.05 -73.95
N ARG A 737 39.96 -44.79 -73.98
CA ARG A 737 40.65 -45.26 -72.77
C ARG A 737 41.22 -44.11 -71.96
N ALA A 738 41.86 -43.14 -72.60
CA ALA A 738 42.38 -41.95 -71.93
C ALA A 738 41.26 -41.15 -71.23
N LEU A 739 40.12 -40.95 -71.90
CA LEU A 739 38.95 -40.30 -71.31
C LEU A 739 38.37 -41.08 -70.13
N GLN A 740 38.28 -42.41 -70.23
CA GLN A 740 37.85 -43.25 -69.11
C GLN A 740 38.82 -43.14 -67.92
N VAL A 741 40.13 -43.16 -68.16
CA VAL A 741 41.13 -42.99 -67.10
C VAL A 741 40.99 -41.62 -66.42
N LEU A 742 40.85 -40.54 -67.20
CA LEU A 742 40.65 -39.20 -66.66
C LEU A 742 39.33 -39.07 -65.89
N GLU A 743 38.25 -39.68 -66.37
CA GLU A 743 36.96 -39.70 -65.67
C GLU A 743 37.04 -40.47 -64.35
N THR A 744 37.74 -41.60 -64.31
CA THR A 744 37.98 -42.34 -63.06
C THR A 744 38.83 -41.55 -62.08
N GLN A 745 39.90 -40.90 -62.54
CA GLN A 745 40.77 -40.06 -61.70
C GLN A 745 39.99 -38.86 -61.13
N ALA A 746 39.22 -38.16 -61.96
CA ALA A 746 38.40 -37.03 -61.51
C ALA A 746 37.36 -37.45 -60.46
N ASN A 747 36.75 -38.63 -60.61
CA ASN A 747 35.82 -39.17 -59.63
C ASN A 747 36.51 -39.58 -58.32
N GLU A 748 37.69 -40.18 -58.39
CA GLU A 748 38.51 -40.53 -57.22
C GLU A 748 38.97 -39.28 -56.46
N GLU A 749 39.41 -38.24 -57.16
CA GLU A 749 39.78 -36.95 -56.58
C GLU A 749 38.59 -36.26 -55.92
N LEU A 750 37.42 -36.26 -56.58
CA LEU A 750 36.18 -35.74 -56.00
C LEU A 750 35.78 -36.51 -54.74
N GLN A 751 35.93 -37.83 -54.74
CA GLN A 751 35.65 -38.66 -53.57
C GLN A 751 36.65 -38.40 -52.44
N ALA A 752 37.93 -38.24 -52.75
CA ALA A 752 38.97 -37.89 -51.80
C ALA A 752 38.72 -36.51 -51.18
N GLU A 753 38.31 -35.51 -51.98
CA GLU A 753 37.94 -34.19 -51.46
C GLU A 753 36.70 -34.23 -50.58
N ARG A 754 35.66 -34.98 -50.97
CA ARG A 754 34.49 -35.19 -50.09
C ARG A 754 34.88 -35.82 -48.75
N GLN A 755 35.79 -36.80 -48.76
CA GLN A 755 36.30 -37.42 -47.53
C GLN A 755 37.16 -36.46 -46.70
N ARG A 756 38.00 -35.63 -47.34
CA ARG A 756 38.79 -34.58 -46.66
C ARG A 756 37.89 -33.56 -45.98
N LEU A 757 36.87 -33.04 -46.69
CA LEU A 757 35.91 -32.10 -46.16
C LEU A 757 35.10 -32.70 -45.00
N LEU A 758 34.62 -33.94 -45.13
CA LEU A 758 33.94 -34.64 -44.04
C LEU A 758 34.86 -34.79 -42.80
N THR A 759 36.13 -35.13 -43.01
CA THR A 759 37.12 -35.24 -41.93
C THR A 759 37.39 -33.89 -41.29
N GLN A 760 37.50 -32.82 -42.08
CA GLN A 760 37.69 -31.46 -41.60
C GLN A 760 36.49 -30.99 -40.76
N HIS A 761 35.26 -31.18 -41.24
CA HIS A 761 34.05 -30.87 -40.50
C HIS A 761 33.94 -31.67 -39.20
N LYS A 762 34.30 -32.96 -39.23
CA LYS A 762 34.34 -33.79 -38.02
C LYS A 762 35.34 -33.26 -36.99
N LEU A 763 36.56 -32.93 -37.40
CA LEU A 763 37.58 -32.36 -36.53
C LEU A 763 37.15 -30.99 -35.95
N GLN A 764 36.48 -30.16 -36.76
CA GLN A 764 35.95 -28.89 -36.29
C GLN A 764 34.84 -29.08 -35.25
N LEU A 765 33.93 -30.04 -35.48
CA LEU A 765 32.87 -30.38 -34.53
C LEU A 765 33.46 -30.93 -33.22
N ASP A 766 34.46 -31.80 -33.30
CA ASP A 766 35.13 -32.37 -32.14
C ASP A 766 35.91 -31.30 -31.35
N LYS A 767 36.55 -30.35 -32.05
CA LYS A 767 37.16 -29.16 -31.43
C LYS A 767 36.11 -28.34 -30.67
N GLN A 768 34.98 -28.02 -31.30
CA GLN A 768 33.91 -27.25 -30.64
C GLN A 768 33.32 -28.01 -29.44
N LYS A 769 33.16 -29.34 -29.53
CA LYS A 769 32.73 -30.17 -28.40
C LYS A 769 33.75 -30.13 -27.26
N ALA A 770 35.05 -30.21 -27.57
CA ALA A 770 36.11 -30.12 -26.57
C ALA A 770 36.14 -28.75 -25.89
N GLU A 771 36.00 -27.66 -26.66
CA GLU A 771 35.90 -26.29 -26.13
C GLU A 771 34.68 -26.12 -25.22
N LEU A 772 33.49 -26.59 -25.64
CA LEU A 772 32.29 -26.53 -24.82
C LEU A 772 32.43 -27.36 -23.53
N THR A 773 33.06 -28.53 -23.62
CA THR A 773 33.34 -29.39 -22.45
C THR A 773 34.32 -28.72 -21.50
N GLN A 774 35.37 -28.06 -22.02
CA GLN A 774 36.31 -27.30 -21.21
C GLN A 774 35.61 -26.15 -20.50
N GLN A 775 34.79 -25.37 -21.20
CA GLN A 775 34.02 -24.28 -20.60
C GLN A 775 33.08 -24.78 -19.50
N HIS A 776 32.38 -25.89 -19.73
CA HIS A 776 31.55 -26.51 -18.69
C HIS A 776 32.39 -26.96 -17.49
N THR A 777 33.55 -27.57 -17.72
CA THR A 777 34.45 -28.03 -16.64
C THR A 777 34.97 -26.84 -15.81
N GLU A 778 35.39 -25.77 -16.48
CA GLU A 778 35.85 -24.54 -15.82
C GLU A 778 34.73 -23.84 -15.07
N TRP A 779 33.52 -23.80 -15.64
CA TRP A 779 32.34 -23.24 -14.98
C TRP A 779 31.96 -24.03 -13.72
N VAL A 780 31.91 -25.36 -13.81
CA VAL A 780 31.66 -26.25 -12.64
C VAL A 780 32.73 -26.07 -11.57
N ARG A 781 34.01 -25.94 -11.95
CA ARG A 781 35.11 -25.68 -11.01
C ARG A 781 34.94 -24.32 -10.31
N GLN A 782 34.59 -23.27 -11.05
CA GLN A 782 34.36 -21.93 -10.50
C GLN A 782 33.16 -21.91 -9.55
N VAL A 783 32.06 -22.55 -9.93
CA VAL A 783 30.86 -22.66 -9.08
C VAL A 783 31.18 -23.44 -7.79
N THR A 784 31.87 -24.57 -7.91
CA THR A 784 32.31 -25.36 -6.74
C THR A 784 33.22 -24.55 -5.83
N GLN A 785 34.18 -23.81 -6.39
CA GLN A 785 35.08 -22.94 -5.62
C GLN A 785 34.30 -21.83 -4.89
N ARG A 786 33.32 -21.21 -5.55
CA ARG A 786 32.46 -20.18 -4.93
C ARG A 786 31.62 -20.77 -3.80
N HIS A 787 31.04 -21.95 -3.98
CA HIS A 787 30.27 -22.62 -2.92
C HIS A 787 31.16 -23.00 -1.74
N MET A 788 32.38 -23.49 -1.98
CA MET A 788 33.34 -23.80 -0.92
C MET A 788 33.71 -22.55 -0.13
N GLN A 789 34.02 -21.45 -0.82
CA GLN A 789 34.29 -20.16 -0.16
C GLN A 789 33.09 -19.68 0.67
N GLN A 790 31.88 -19.77 0.12
CA GLN A 790 30.67 -19.37 0.85
C GLN A 790 30.43 -20.24 2.08
N ILE A 791 30.71 -21.54 2.02
CA ILE A 791 30.63 -22.44 3.17
C ILE A 791 31.68 -22.06 4.22
N GLU A 792 32.91 -21.75 3.82
CA GLU A 792 33.98 -21.30 4.72
C GLU A 792 33.63 -19.97 5.39
N ASP A 793 33.10 -19.01 4.64
CA ASP A 793 32.66 -17.71 5.16
C ASP A 793 31.52 -17.88 6.19
N LEU A 794 30.51 -18.71 5.88
CA LEU A 794 29.43 -19.04 6.81
C LEU A 794 29.93 -19.77 8.07
N GLN A 795 30.90 -20.67 7.93
CA GLN A 795 31.54 -21.33 9.07
C GLN A 795 32.30 -20.34 9.95
N ASN A 796 33.00 -19.37 9.34
CA ASN A 796 33.69 -18.30 10.05
C ASN A 796 32.70 -17.36 10.76
N GLU A 797 31.58 -16.99 10.14
CA GLU A 797 30.51 -16.20 10.75
C GLU A 797 29.90 -16.92 11.96
N ILE A 798 29.57 -18.21 11.82
CA ILE A 798 29.08 -19.03 12.94
C ILE A 798 30.13 -19.10 14.06
N HIS A 799 31.41 -19.26 13.72
CA HIS A 799 32.49 -19.33 14.69
C HIS A 799 32.66 -18.01 15.46
N THR A 800 32.67 -16.88 14.76
CA THR A 800 32.77 -15.54 15.38
C THR A 800 31.55 -15.23 16.24
N HIS A 801 30.35 -15.58 15.80
CA HIS A 801 29.13 -15.43 16.60
C HIS A 801 29.17 -16.31 17.85
N THR A 802 29.66 -17.55 17.73
CA THR A 802 29.83 -18.46 18.87
C THR A 802 30.82 -17.91 19.90
N GLN A 803 31.96 -17.37 19.44
CA GLN A 803 32.93 -16.71 20.32
C GLN A 803 32.35 -15.48 21.01
N MET A 804 31.60 -14.65 20.28
CA MET A 804 30.93 -13.47 20.82
C MET A 804 29.89 -13.85 21.89
N MET A 805 29.10 -14.89 21.64
CA MET A 805 28.12 -15.42 22.60
C MET A 805 28.81 -15.99 23.85
N ALA A 806 29.93 -16.71 23.69
CA ALA A 806 30.74 -17.19 24.80
C ALA A 806 31.31 -16.02 25.63
N LEU A 807 31.87 -15.01 24.99
CA LEU A 807 32.38 -13.80 25.66
C LEU A 807 31.26 -13.07 26.41
N GLN A 808 30.07 -12.95 25.82
CA GLN A 808 28.92 -12.34 26.46
C GLN A 808 28.45 -13.16 27.67
N GLN A 809 28.49 -14.49 27.57
CA GLN A 809 28.17 -15.38 28.69
C GLN A 809 29.20 -15.22 29.82
N ASP A 810 30.49 -15.13 29.50
CA ASP A 810 31.55 -14.90 30.49
C ASP A 810 31.41 -13.53 31.15
N LEU A 811 31.12 -12.46 30.40
CA LEU A 811 30.81 -11.14 30.95
C LEU A 811 29.59 -11.16 31.87
N LYS A 812 28.53 -11.88 31.51
CA LYS A 812 27.34 -12.07 32.37
C LYS A 812 27.69 -12.83 33.65
N GLN A 813 28.51 -13.88 33.55
CA GLN A 813 28.99 -14.62 34.72
C GLN A 813 29.90 -13.77 35.59
N GLN A 814 30.80 -12.98 35.01
CA GLN A 814 31.69 -12.07 35.72
C GLN A 814 30.91 -10.98 36.45
N ASN A 815 29.90 -10.38 35.81
CA ASN A 815 29.01 -9.42 36.46
C ASN A 815 28.22 -10.06 37.62
N ARG A 816 27.75 -11.30 37.45
CA ARG A 816 27.12 -12.05 38.56
C ARG A 816 28.10 -12.29 39.70
N LEU A 817 29.33 -12.73 39.41
CA LEU A 817 30.37 -12.93 40.42
C LEU A 817 30.71 -11.63 41.16
N GLN A 818 30.89 -10.53 40.42
CA GLN A 818 31.17 -9.22 41.01
C GLN A 818 30.01 -8.69 41.87
N SER A 819 28.76 -8.96 41.47
CA SER A 819 27.59 -8.60 42.28
C SER A 819 27.50 -9.42 43.57
N LEU A 820 27.85 -10.71 43.52
CA LEU A 820 27.93 -11.57 44.68
C LEU A 820 29.09 -11.16 45.60
N GLU A 821 30.22 -10.77 45.04
CA GLU A 821 31.38 -10.27 45.78
C GLU A 821 31.05 -8.96 46.51
N ARG A 822 30.39 -8.00 45.85
CA ARG A 822 29.86 -6.80 46.51
C ARG A 822 28.88 -7.09 47.64
N GLN A 823 27.98 -8.06 47.45
CA GLN A 823 27.04 -8.46 48.49
C GLN A 823 27.77 -9.11 49.67
N LEU A 824 28.79 -9.93 49.41
CA LEU A 824 29.64 -10.50 50.45
C LEU A 824 30.39 -9.42 51.22
N ASP A 825 30.91 -8.40 50.54
CA ASP A 825 31.56 -7.25 51.16
C ASP A 825 30.57 -6.44 52.01
N GLU A 826 29.37 -6.16 51.50
CA GLU A 826 28.31 -5.45 52.22
C GLU A 826 27.90 -6.23 53.48
N LYS A 827 27.66 -7.54 53.37
CA LYS A 827 27.37 -8.42 54.52
C LYS A 827 28.54 -8.48 55.49
N SER A 828 29.79 -8.48 55.00
CA SER A 828 30.96 -8.45 55.86
C SER A 828 31.07 -7.12 56.63
N SER A 829 30.71 -6.00 56.00
CA SER A 829 30.70 -4.67 56.61
C SER A 829 29.58 -4.55 57.65
N GLU A 830 28.35 -4.99 57.34
CA GLU A 830 27.24 -5.08 58.30
C GLU A 830 27.63 -5.94 59.51
N VAL A 831 28.28 -7.08 59.30
CA VAL A 831 28.76 -7.93 60.40
C VAL A 831 29.82 -7.22 61.25
N GLN A 832 30.69 -6.40 60.67
CA GLN A 832 31.63 -5.59 61.44
C GLN A 832 30.94 -4.48 62.22
N GLU A 833 29.92 -3.83 61.65
CA GLU A 833 29.15 -2.79 62.34
C GLU A 833 28.38 -3.37 63.54
N LEU A 834 27.69 -4.49 63.32
CA LEU A 834 26.99 -5.21 64.38
C LEU A 834 27.93 -5.72 65.47
N LYS A 835 29.19 -6.04 65.14
CA LYS A 835 30.21 -6.36 66.16
C LYS A 835 30.57 -5.14 67.00
N ARG A 836 30.82 -3.98 66.38
CA ARG A 836 31.08 -2.73 67.09
C ARG A 836 29.91 -2.33 67.98
N GLU A 837 28.69 -2.41 67.46
CA GLU A 837 27.48 -2.11 68.22
C GLU A 837 27.30 -3.08 69.40
N ASN A 838 27.59 -4.36 69.23
CA ASN A 838 27.59 -5.34 70.32
C ASN A 838 28.65 -5.03 71.40
N GLU A 839 29.83 -4.55 71.02
CA GLU A 839 30.86 -4.09 71.95
C GLU A 839 30.38 -2.84 72.71
N ASP A 840 29.81 -1.86 72.03
CA ASP A 840 29.26 -0.63 72.61
C ASP A 840 28.10 -0.91 73.59
N LEU A 841 27.21 -1.85 73.25
CA LEU A 841 26.13 -2.30 74.13
C LEU A 841 26.67 -3.05 75.35
N LYS A 842 27.68 -3.90 75.18
CA LYS A 842 28.35 -4.56 76.32
C LYS A 842 28.99 -3.54 77.26
N GLU A 843 29.65 -2.51 76.72
CA GLU A 843 30.20 -1.41 77.52
C GLU A 843 29.12 -0.64 78.27
N ARG A 844 27.99 -0.31 77.61
CA ARG A 844 26.83 0.31 78.26
C ARG A 844 26.25 -0.55 79.39
N ILE A 845 26.12 -1.85 79.18
CA ILE A 845 25.64 -2.79 80.20
C ILE A 845 26.62 -2.84 81.39
N ASN A 846 27.93 -2.88 81.12
CA ASN A 846 28.95 -2.85 82.17
C ASN A 846 28.91 -1.53 82.94
N ALA A 847 28.81 -0.39 82.27
CA ALA A 847 28.72 0.93 82.91
C ALA A 847 27.46 1.08 83.77
N LEU A 848 26.31 0.60 83.30
CA LEU A 848 25.08 0.56 84.10
C LEU A 848 25.21 -0.38 85.30
N SER A 849 25.90 -1.50 85.14
CA SER A 849 26.17 -2.44 86.24
C SER A 849 27.08 -1.80 87.29
N SER A 850 28.17 -1.13 86.89
CA SER A 850 29.06 -0.39 87.81
C SER A 850 28.34 0.76 88.52
N ARG A 851 27.51 1.53 87.80
CA ARG A 851 26.75 2.63 88.40
C ARG A 851 25.70 2.13 89.41
N ARG A 852 25.16 0.93 89.19
CA ARG A 852 24.26 0.27 90.15
C ARG A 852 25.00 -0.20 91.38
N GLU A 853 26.20 -0.77 91.23
CA GLU A 853 27.08 -1.13 92.34
C GLU A 853 27.49 0.10 93.17
N GLU A 854 27.85 1.22 92.52
CA GLU A 854 28.13 2.48 93.22
C GLU A 854 26.92 3.02 93.97
N GLN A 855 25.73 2.97 93.37
CA GLN A 855 24.50 3.44 94.01
C GLN A 855 24.11 2.56 95.21
N ASP A 856 24.36 1.26 95.12
CA ASP A 856 24.17 0.34 96.24
C ASP A 856 25.24 0.57 97.33
N ASP A 857 26.49 0.90 97.00
CA ASP A 857 27.52 1.29 97.97
C ASP A 857 27.21 2.63 98.67
N TYR A 858 26.66 3.61 97.94
CA TYR A 858 26.18 4.87 98.51
C TYR A 858 24.99 4.66 99.45
N LYS A 859 24.04 3.79 99.09
CA LYS A 859 22.91 3.43 99.97
C LYS A 859 23.36 2.63 101.19
N GLN A 860 24.40 1.82 101.07
CA GLN A 860 25.00 1.08 102.18
C GLN A 860 25.72 2.04 103.16
N LYS A 861 26.46 3.04 102.65
CA LYS A 861 27.18 4.03 103.47
C LYS A 861 26.27 5.04 104.17
N HIS A 862 25.12 5.38 103.60
CA HIS A 862 24.18 6.33 104.23
C HIS A 862 23.31 5.73 105.35
N LYS A 863 23.49 4.45 105.71
CA LYS A 863 22.68 3.78 106.75
C LYS A 863 23.23 3.85 108.18
N SER A 864 24.27 4.63 108.44
CA SER A 864 24.85 4.76 109.79
C SER A 864 25.18 6.21 110.17
N PHE A 865 24.19 7.08 110.36
CA PHE A 865 24.29 8.25 111.25
C PHE A 865 22.86 8.78 111.58
N PRO A 866 22.43 8.81 112.87
CA PRO A 866 21.11 9.27 113.29
C PRO A 866 21.07 10.68 113.92
N GLU A 867 19.89 11.31 113.81
CA GLU A 867 19.25 12.30 114.71
C GLU A 867 19.88 13.70 114.92
N GLU A 868 19.16 14.75 114.49
CA GLU A 868 18.73 15.95 115.25
C GLU A 868 18.00 16.93 114.28
N LYS A 869 16.68 17.13 114.41
CA LYS A 869 15.90 18.11 115.21
C LYS A 869 15.88 19.57 114.70
N HIS A 870 14.69 19.92 114.19
CA HIS A 870 13.89 21.15 114.34
C HIS A 870 14.57 22.53 114.33
N GLU A 871 14.15 23.38 113.38
CA GLU A 871 13.60 24.72 113.67
C GLU A 871 12.87 25.26 112.42
N ASP A 872 11.53 25.25 112.48
CA ASP A 872 10.63 25.82 111.48
C ASP A 872 10.38 27.30 111.80
N GLY A 873 10.94 28.21 110.99
CA GLY A 873 10.80 29.66 111.08
C GLY A 873 10.15 30.25 109.84
N GLU A 874 8.90 30.67 110.00
CA GLU A 874 7.91 31.13 109.02
C GLU A 874 8.28 32.49 108.37
N VAL A 875 8.95 32.50 107.20
CA VAL A 875 9.06 33.71 106.32
C VAL A 875 8.92 33.42 104.80
N ASP A 876 8.87 32.16 104.34
CA ASP A 876 8.88 31.81 102.90
C ASP A 876 7.50 31.73 102.19
N GLY A 877 6.43 32.17 102.87
CA GLY A 877 5.08 32.17 102.29
C GLY A 877 4.85 33.21 101.18
N SER A 878 5.71 34.23 101.08
CA SER A 878 5.57 35.27 100.05
C SER A 878 6.08 34.81 98.69
N ASP A 879 7.21 34.10 98.63
CA ASP A 879 7.79 33.64 97.36
C ASP A 879 7.04 32.45 96.77
N HIS A 880 6.54 31.54 97.60
CA HIS A 880 5.63 30.48 97.13
C HIS A 880 4.35 31.06 96.54
N ARG A 881 3.81 32.13 97.14
CA ARG A 881 2.62 32.81 96.61
C ARG A 881 2.92 33.54 95.30
N ASN A 882 4.06 34.23 95.20
CA ASN A 882 4.48 34.90 93.97
C ASN A 882 4.73 33.89 92.83
N ASN A 883 5.41 32.77 93.11
CA ASN A 883 5.61 31.69 92.15
C ASN A 883 4.29 31.04 91.72
N MET A 884 3.35 30.87 92.66
CA MET A 884 2.01 30.39 92.32
C MET A 884 1.26 31.40 91.43
N GLU A 885 1.44 32.70 91.64
CA GLU A 885 0.83 33.76 90.84
C GLU A 885 1.48 33.92 89.44
N THR A 886 2.79 33.70 89.30
CA THR A 886 3.49 33.67 88.01
C THR A 886 3.08 32.46 87.18
N VAL A 887 3.05 31.26 87.78
CA VAL A 887 2.56 30.03 87.12
C VAL A 887 1.10 30.21 86.67
N LYS A 888 0.24 30.83 87.49
CA LYS A 888 -1.14 31.16 87.10
C LYS A 888 -1.22 32.18 85.95
N LYS A 889 -0.26 33.11 85.83
CA LYS A 889 -0.18 34.05 84.70
C LYS A 889 0.25 33.35 83.42
N GLU A 890 1.28 32.51 83.48
CA GLU A 890 1.75 31.71 82.34
C GLU A 890 0.65 30.79 81.84
N HIS A 891 -0.03 30.08 82.73
CA HIS A 891 -1.16 29.21 82.37
C HIS A 891 -2.30 29.99 81.69
N ARG A 892 -2.60 31.21 82.14
CA ARG A 892 -3.59 32.07 81.46
C ARG A 892 -3.14 32.52 80.07
N MET A 893 -1.86 32.85 79.89
CA MET A 893 -1.32 33.19 78.57
C MET A 893 -1.34 31.98 77.65
N GLU A 894 -0.98 30.81 78.14
CA GLU A 894 -0.93 29.58 77.36
C GLU A 894 -2.33 29.18 76.86
N ILE A 895 -3.35 29.27 77.74
CA ILE A 895 -4.77 29.12 77.33
C ILE A 895 -5.14 30.15 76.25
N GLN A 896 -4.71 31.41 76.40
CA GLN A 896 -5.03 32.47 75.44
C GLN A 896 -4.33 32.29 74.08
N THR A 897 -3.10 31.78 74.08
CA THR A 897 -2.35 31.38 72.88
C THR A 897 -3.07 30.22 72.19
N ILE A 898 -3.44 29.17 72.91
CA ILE A 898 -4.16 28.01 72.36
C ILE A 898 -5.49 28.45 71.71
N ILE A 899 -6.23 29.37 72.35
CA ILE A 899 -7.48 29.91 71.78
C ILE A 899 -7.22 30.71 70.50
N SER A 900 -6.14 31.49 70.46
CA SER A 900 -5.77 32.30 69.28
C SER A 900 -5.31 31.42 68.11
N ASP A 901 -4.52 30.38 68.40
CA ASP A 901 -4.08 29.37 67.43
C ASP A 901 -5.27 28.55 66.90
N PHE A 902 -6.22 28.20 67.78
CA PHE A 902 -7.47 27.54 67.39
C PHE A 902 -8.31 28.43 66.47
N SER A 903 -8.46 29.72 66.79
CA SER A 903 -9.21 30.68 65.97
C SER A 903 -8.59 30.87 64.58
N THR A 904 -7.26 30.92 64.49
CA THR A 904 -6.55 31.03 63.20
C THR A 904 -6.63 29.73 62.40
N ALA A 905 -6.53 28.58 63.05
CA ALA A 905 -6.75 27.27 62.41
C ALA A 905 -8.20 27.13 61.89
N GLN A 906 -9.20 27.53 62.68
CA GLN A 906 -10.61 27.55 62.28
C GLN A 906 -10.83 28.43 61.05
N THR A 907 -10.20 29.62 61.01
CA THR A 907 -10.27 30.54 59.87
C THR A 907 -9.66 29.93 58.61
N ARG A 908 -8.49 29.26 58.72
CA ARG A 908 -7.86 28.55 57.60
C ARG A 908 -8.72 27.40 57.08
N LEU A 909 -9.36 26.65 57.98
CA LEU A 909 -10.32 25.60 57.62
C LEU A 909 -11.52 26.16 56.87
N GLN A 910 -12.10 27.27 57.33
CA GLN A 910 -13.20 27.94 56.64
C GLN A 910 -12.81 28.41 55.23
N ALA A 911 -11.62 29.01 55.07
CA ALA A 911 -11.11 29.39 53.76
C ALA A 911 -10.90 28.17 52.85
N ARG A 912 -10.41 27.04 53.40
CA ARG A 912 -10.24 25.79 52.65
C ARG A 912 -11.58 25.18 52.23
N ILE A 913 -12.60 25.21 53.10
CA ILE A 913 -13.96 24.78 52.77
C ILE A 913 -14.51 25.61 51.61
N VAL A 914 -14.42 26.95 51.67
CA VAL A 914 -14.88 27.82 50.58
C VAL A 914 -14.13 27.56 49.28
N ALA A 915 -12.81 27.34 49.33
CA ALA A 915 -12.01 27.00 48.15
C ALA A 915 -12.44 25.65 47.53
N LEU A 916 -12.71 24.64 48.37
CA LEU A 916 -13.21 23.34 47.92
C LEU A 916 -14.62 23.44 47.34
N GLU A 917 -15.49 24.28 47.92
CA GLU A 917 -16.82 24.57 47.38
C GLU A 917 -16.73 25.27 46.00
N THR A 918 -15.74 26.15 45.80
CA THR A 918 -15.50 26.76 44.49
C THR A 918 -14.95 25.75 43.47
N GLU A 919 -14.00 24.89 43.85
CA GLU A 919 -13.49 23.83 42.96
C GLU A 919 -14.59 22.82 42.59
N LEU A 920 -15.46 22.47 43.54
CA LEU A 920 -16.61 21.58 43.28
C LEU A 920 -17.59 22.21 42.30
N ARG A 921 -17.88 23.51 42.43
CA ARG A 921 -18.78 24.23 41.50
C ARG A 921 -18.19 24.27 40.09
N GLU A 922 -16.89 24.54 39.96
CA GLU A 922 -16.19 24.47 38.67
C GLU A 922 -16.19 23.05 38.08
N ARG A 923 -16.06 22.01 38.91
CA ARG A 923 -16.16 20.62 38.46
C ARG A 923 -17.58 20.25 38.03
N GLU A 924 -18.62 20.74 38.68
CA GLU A 924 -20.01 20.59 38.21
C GLU A 924 -20.22 21.28 36.86
N GLU A 925 -19.66 22.48 36.66
CA GLU A 925 -19.66 23.17 35.35
C GLU A 925 -18.95 22.36 34.26
N ARG A 926 -17.81 21.73 34.58
CA ARG A 926 -17.08 20.83 33.65
C ARG A 926 -17.86 19.53 33.39
N GLY A 927 -18.59 19.03 34.40
CA GLY A 927 -19.49 17.88 34.27
C GLY A 927 -20.62 18.11 33.26
N LYS A 928 -21.15 19.33 33.17
CA LYS A 928 -22.17 19.70 32.17
C LYS A 928 -21.67 19.51 30.73
N ARG A 929 -20.38 19.81 30.45
CA ARG A 929 -19.77 19.53 29.13
C ARG A 929 -19.68 18.03 28.82
N ARG A 930 -19.40 17.18 29.82
CA ARG A 930 -19.41 15.71 29.63
C ARG A 930 -20.81 15.18 29.29
N VAL A 931 -21.87 15.79 29.82
CA VAL A 931 -23.26 15.41 29.47
C VAL A 931 -23.59 15.79 28.03
N GLU A 932 -23.07 16.92 27.54
CA GLU A 932 -23.19 17.32 26.13
C GLU A 932 -22.46 16.34 25.21
N ASP A 933 -21.25 15.90 25.56
CA ASP A 933 -20.51 14.89 24.81
C ASP A 933 -21.26 13.54 24.76
N LEU A 934 -21.81 13.08 25.88
CA LEU A 934 -22.64 11.86 25.93
C LEU A 934 -23.91 11.99 25.07
N HIS A 935 -24.55 13.16 25.07
CA HIS A 935 -25.66 13.44 24.16
C HIS A 935 -25.25 13.40 22.69
N THR A 936 -24.03 13.84 22.39
CA THR A 936 -23.48 13.83 21.03
C THR A 936 -23.17 12.40 20.57
N ILE A 937 -22.62 11.58 21.46
CA ILE A 937 -22.38 10.15 21.23
C ILE A 937 -23.68 9.40 20.97
N ALA A 938 -24.72 9.64 21.77
CA ALA A 938 -26.04 9.02 21.57
C ALA A 938 -26.64 9.35 20.19
N LYS A 939 -26.58 10.63 19.77
CA LYS A 939 -27.04 11.04 18.42
C LYS A 939 -26.23 10.40 17.29
N LEU A 940 -24.94 10.15 17.49
CA LEU A 940 -24.11 9.47 16.51
C LEU A 940 -24.44 7.98 16.43
N GLN A 941 -24.78 7.34 17.55
CA GLN A 941 -25.25 5.95 17.58
C GLN A 941 -26.58 5.79 16.83
N ASP A 942 -27.56 6.67 17.04
CA ASP A 942 -28.84 6.65 16.33
C ASP A 942 -28.65 6.79 14.81
N LYS A 943 -27.80 7.73 14.38
CA LYS A 943 -27.45 7.92 12.95
C LYS A 943 -26.74 6.72 12.35
N LEU A 944 -25.94 6.00 13.14
CA LEU A 944 -25.28 4.77 12.69
C LEU A 944 -26.34 3.69 12.42
N SER A 945 -27.28 3.52 13.35
CA SER A 945 -28.40 2.57 13.21
C SER A 945 -29.30 2.89 12.01
N GLU A 946 -29.61 4.16 11.74
CA GLU A 946 -30.36 4.58 10.54
C GLU A 946 -29.62 4.23 9.23
N ARG A 947 -28.29 4.38 9.21
CA ARG A 947 -27.46 4.03 8.04
C ARG A 947 -27.43 2.52 7.82
N ASP A 948 -27.31 1.74 8.88
CA ASP A 948 -27.34 0.28 8.80
C ASP A 948 -28.71 -0.22 8.28
N GLN A 949 -29.80 0.45 8.68
CA GLN A 949 -31.14 0.15 8.18
C GLN A 949 -31.30 0.52 6.70
N LEU A 950 -30.74 1.65 6.26
CA LEU A 950 -30.73 2.05 4.86
C LEU A 950 -29.91 1.08 3.99
N ILE A 951 -28.76 0.60 4.49
CA ILE A 951 -27.95 -0.40 3.80
C ILE A 951 -28.75 -1.70 3.64
N LYS A 952 -29.45 -2.16 4.69
CA LYS A 952 -30.35 -3.31 4.60
C LYS A 952 -31.42 -3.14 3.52
N ASN A 953 -32.11 -2.01 3.50
CA ASN A 953 -33.16 -1.75 2.51
C ASN A 953 -32.60 -1.71 1.07
N LEU A 954 -31.44 -1.07 0.87
CA LEU A 954 -30.79 -1.04 -0.45
C LEU A 954 -30.35 -2.44 -0.90
N VAL A 955 -29.88 -3.28 0.02
CA VAL A 955 -29.53 -4.68 -0.27
C VAL A 955 -30.79 -5.48 -0.63
N GLU A 956 -31.91 -5.26 0.06
CA GLU A 956 -33.21 -5.88 -0.26
C GLU A 956 -33.77 -5.40 -1.61
N ASP A 957 -33.68 -4.11 -1.94
CA ASP A 957 -34.09 -3.56 -3.23
C ASP A 957 -33.24 -4.13 -4.38
N LEU A 958 -31.92 -4.26 -4.16
CA LEU A 958 -31.01 -4.87 -5.15
C LEU A 958 -31.34 -6.36 -5.35
N HIS A 959 -31.70 -7.05 -4.25
CA HIS A 959 -32.13 -8.44 -4.30
C HIS A 959 -33.46 -8.59 -5.05
N GLN A 960 -34.43 -7.71 -4.82
CA GLN A 960 -35.72 -7.71 -5.54
C GLN A 960 -35.57 -7.39 -7.03
N LEU A 961 -34.72 -6.42 -7.39
CA LEU A 961 -34.41 -6.09 -8.79
C LEU A 961 -33.71 -7.23 -9.53
N SER A 962 -32.91 -8.04 -8.81
CA SER A 962 -32.25 -9.23 -9.37
C SER A 962 -33.23 -10.36 -9.71
N GLN A 963 -34.34 -10.51 -8.96
CA GLN A 963 -35.26 -11.63 -9.13
C GLN A 963 -36.27 -11.47 -10.28
N HIS A 964 -36.46 -10.29 -10.85
CA HIS A 964 -37.45 -10.07 -11.91
C HIS A 964 -36.85 -9.39 -13.16
N PRO A 965 -36.41 -10.19 -14.16
CA PRO A 965 -36.04 -9.69 -15.48
C PRO A 965 -37.23 -8.96 -16.15
N PRO A 966 -37.06 -7.72 -16.64
CA PRO A 966 -38.16 -6.89 -17.11
C PRO A 966 -38.75 -7.41 -18.43
N LEU A 967 -40.00 -7.87 -18.38
CA LEU A 967 -40.82 -8.14 -19.55
C LEU A 967 -41.51 -6.85 -20.01
N CYS A 968 -41.20 -6.48 -21.25
CA CYS A 968 -41.74 -5.38 -22.02
C CYS A 968 -43.23 -5.58 -22.35
N SER A 969 -44.07 -4.58 -22.04
CA SER A 969 -45.14 -4.11 -22.94
C SER A 969 -45.90 -2.93 -22.30
N ASP A 970 -45.81 -1.78 -22.98
CA ASP A 970 -46.56 -0.55 -22.77
C ASP A 970 -48.09 -0.76 -22.83
N GLU A 971 -48.83 -0.06 -21.96
CA GLU A 971 -49.99 0.79 -22.29
C GLU A 971 -51.06 0.84 -21.18
N ILE A 972 -51.25 2.07 -20.67
CA ILE A 972 -52.48 2.64 -20.09
C ILE A 972 -52.85 2.15 -18.67
N LEU A 973 -52.74 3.06 -17.68
CA LEU A 973 -53.85 3.51 -16.80
C LEU A 973 -53.37 4.50 -15.71
N LYS A 974 -53.86 5.74 -15.80
CA LYS A 974 -54.26 6.67 -14.71
C LYS A 974 -53.33 6.90 -13.49
N PRO A 975 -52.69 8.08 -13.42
CA PRO A 975 -52.31 8.73 -12.15
C PRO A 975 -53.48 9.62 -11.69
N HIS A 976 -54.27 9.16 -10.72
CA HIS A 976 -55.32 9.99 -10.10
C HIS A 976 -54.78 10.64 -8.83
N GLU A 977 -54.85 11.97 -8.87
CA GLU A 977 -54.82 12.95 -7.80
C GLU A 977 -55.36 12.54 -6.41
N SER A 978 -54.77 13.22 -5.41
CA SER A 978 -55.44 14.01 -4.35
C SER A 978 -55.40 13.50 -2.92
N ARG A 979 -55.06 14.48 -2.05
CA ARG A 979 -55.39 14.62 -0.61
C ARG A 979 -54.51 13.82 0.37
N THR A 980 -54.01 14.38 1.48
CA THR A 980 -54.48 15.53 2.27
C THR A 980 -53.42 15.91 3.33
N GLN A 981 -53.40 17.20 3.70
CA GLN A 981 -53.32 17.69 5.11
C GLN A 981 -51.95 17.60 5.81
N ALA A 982 -51.16 18.68 5.84
CA ALA A 982 -51.24 19.91 6.68
C ALA A 982 -50.40 19.80 7.97
N GLY A 983 -49.44 20.72 8.15
CA GLY A 983 -48.66 20.86 9.39
C GLY A 983 -47.55 21.90 9.24
N THR A 984 -47.74 23.07 9.85
CA THR A 984 -46.87 24.25 9.83
C THR A 984 -46.20 24.43 11.19
N LEU A 985 -45.09 25.19 11.23
CA LEU A 985 -44.47 25.94 12.36
C LEU A 985 -43.29 25.22 13.06
N THR A 986 -42.02 25.53 12.82
CA THR A 986 -41.19 26.73 13.18
C THR A 986 -40.71 26.79 14.64
N PRO A 987 -39.39 26.72 14.89
CA PRO A 987 -38.74 27.35 16.04
C PRO A 987 -37.69 28.38 15.59
N ASN A 988 -37.86 29.64 15.97
CA ASN A 988 -36.72 30.53 16.09
C ASN A 988 -36.16 30.49 17.52
N MET A 989 -35.25 31.41 17.83
CA MET A 989 -34.47 31.58 19.04
C MET A 989 -34.11 33.05 19.40
N LYS A 990 -35.02 34.01 19.65
CA LYS A 990 -34.56 35.38 20.05
C LYS A 990 -34.37 35.37 21.55
N LYS A 991 -33.13 35.18 21.97
CA LYS A 991 -32.58 35.72 23.23
C LYS A 991 -31.16 36.20 22.92
N LYS A 992 -30.99 37.44 22.48
CA LYS A 992 -30.80 38.66 23.29
C LYS A 992 -29.51 38.61 24.13
N THR A 993 -28.46 39.16 23.51
CA THR A 993 -27.20 39.63 24.09
C THR A 993 -27.42 41.01 24.71
N VAL A 994 -27.16 41.16 26.01
CA VAL A 994 -26.69 42.36 26.75
C VAL A 994 -26.02 41.78 28.00
N GLU A 995 -24.71 41.59 28.00
CA GLU A 995 -23.69 42.53 28.50
C GLU A 995 -23.87 42.90 29.98
N ASP A 996 -22.91 42.42 30.76
CA ASP A 996 -22.31 43.02 31.95
C ASP A 996 -23.18 43.29 33.18
N ALA A 997 -23.23 42.29 34.05
CA ALA A 997 -23.20 42.51 35.49
C ALA A 997 -22.04 41.71 36.10
N SER A 998 -20.90 42.38 36.17
CA SER A 998 -19.74 42.02 36.96
C SER A 998 -20.13 41.80 38.42
N ILE A 999 -19.82 40.60 38.91
CA ILE A 999 -19.37 40.24 40.26
C ILE A 999 -20.09 40.90 41.45
N PRO A 1000 -20.88 40.13 42.21
CA PRO A 1000 -21.20 40.40 43.60
C PRO A 1000 -19.95 40.40 44.49
N ASN A 1001 -19.64 41.58 44.99
CA ASN A 1001 -19.59 41.86 46.43
C ASN A 1001 -18.47 41.19 47.25
N LEU A 1002 -17.30 41.84 47.26
CA LEU A 1002 -16.51 41.97 48.49
C LEU A 1002 -17.24 42.96 49.44
N CYS A 1003 -18.15 42.42 50.25
CA CYS A 1003 -18.42 42.92 51.60
C CYS A 1003 -17.38 42.27 52.52
N SER A 1004 -16.83 42.85 53.58
CA SER A 1004 -16.96 44.13 54.25
C SER A 1004 -15.70 44.26 55.11
N TYR A 1005 -15.04 45.41 55.11
CA TYR A 1005 -14.21 45.80 56.25
C TYR A 1005 -14.89 46.98 56.93
N ASP A 1006 -14.97 46.86 58.24
CA ASP A 1006 -15.70 47.70 59.18
C ASP A 1006 -15.31 49.18 59.14
N GLY A 1007 -16.29 50.02 59.51
CA GLY A 1007 -16.06 50.92 60.64
C GLY A 1007 -15.84 52.42 60.37
N GLY A 1008 -16.93 53.13 60.06
CA GLY A 1008 -17.43 54.21 60.94
C GLY A 1008 -16.73 55.59 61.01
N SER A 1009 -17.52 56.62 60.66
CA SER A 1009 -17.43 58.07 61.00
C SER A 1009 -16.67 58.95 59.99
N PRO A 1010 -17.32 59.97 59.36
CA PRO A 1010 -17.86 61.13 60.10
C PRO A 1010 -19.19 61.72 59.60
N LYS A 1011 -20.06 61.98 60.57
CA LYS A 1011 -20.85 63.21 60.79
C LYS A 1011 -21.30 64.06 59.59
N ALA A 1012 -22.59 63.86 59.31
CA ALA A 1012 -23.61 64.82 58.90
C ALA A 1012 -23.32 66.32 59.18
N LYS A 1013 -23.61 67.16 58.16
CA LYS A 1013 -24.13 68.51 58.32
C LYS A 1013 -25.52 68.60 57.67
N CYS A 1014 -26.49 69.01 58.49
CA CYS A 1014 -27.81 69.59 58.25
C CYS A 1014 -28.53 69.38 56.89
N SER A 1015 -29.60 68.56 56.92
CA SER A 1015 -31.05 68.91 56.87
C SER A 1015 -31.55 70.11 56.01
N PRO A 1016 -32.84 70.10 55.57
CA PRO A 1016 -33.22 70.22 54.17
C PRO A 1016 -34.05 71.47 53.86
N VAL A 1017 -34.11 71.84 52.57
CA VAL A 1017 -34.98 72.92 52.06
C VAL A 1017 -35.91 72.35 50.99
N MET A 1018 -37.20 72.34 51.35
CA MET A 1018 -38.41 72.72 50.62
C MET A 1018 -38.47 72.66 49.08
N GLU A 1019 -39.64 72.15 48.66
CA GLU A 1019 -40.48 72.59 47.53
C GLU A 1019 -40.04 72.22 46.09
N ARG A 1020 -40.81 71.49 45.28
CA ARG A 1020 -42.21 71.63 44.76
C ARG A 1020 -42.13 72.07 43.30
N VAL A 1021 -43.07 71.56 42.50
CA VAL A 1021 -43.54 72.11 41.19
C VAL A 1021 -42.82 71.59 39.93
N LEU A 1022 -43.48 70.65 39.24
CA LEU A 1022 -43.51 70.49 37.77
C LEU A 1022 -43.99 71.80 37.12
N PRO A 1023 -43.51 72.21 35.93
CA PRO A 1023 -44.36 72.01 34.75
C PRO A 1023 -43.68 71.98 33.36
N SER A 1024 -44.47 71.53 32.37
CA SER A 1024 -44.52 72.06 30.98
C SER A 1024 -43.36 71.72 30.03
N LEU A 1025 -43.51 70.78 29.09
CA LEU A 1025 -44.14 70.96 27.75
C LEU A 1025 -43.35 71.96 26.88
N GLU A 1026 -42.81 71.47 25.75
CA GLU A 1026 -43.01 72.03 24.39
C GLU A 1026 -41.87 71.69 23.40
N GLN A 1027 -42.32 71.36 22.19
CA GLN A 1027 -41.79 71.70 20.87
C GLN A 1027 -40.45 71.17 20.31
N SER A 1028 -40.66 70.22 19.40
CA SER A 1028 -40.05 70.06 18.07
C SER A 1028 -39.57 71.34 17.38
N GLY A 1029 -38.40 71.28 16.74
CA GLY A 1029 -37.90 72.31 15.81
C GLY A 1029 -36.87 71.73 14.83
N ARG A 1030 -37.24 71.69 13.55
CA ARG A 1030 -36.36 71.49 12.38
C ARG A 1030 -35.56 72.77 12.09
N GLY A 1031 -34.36 72.64 11.52
CA GLY A 1031 -33.73 73.75 10.80
C GLY A 1031 -32.21 73.62 10.59
N THR A 1032 -31.82 73.35 9.34
CA THR A 1032 -30.55 73.67 8.66
C THR A 1032 -30.24 75.19 8.67
N PRO A 1033 -29.14 75.72 8.09
CA PRO A 1033 -27.80 75.23 7.74
C PRO A 1033 -26.68 76.20 8.25
N LEU A 1034 -25.42 76.07 7.79
CA LEU A 1034 -24.25 77.02 7.77
C LEU A 1034 -22.97 76.18 8.07
N THR A 1035 -21.91 76.04 7.28
CA THR A 1035 -20.93 77.06 6.79
C THR A 1035 -19.91 76.28 5.90
N ARG A 1036 -19.86 76.49 4.57
CA ARG A 1036 -18.84 77.25 3.81
C ARG A 1036 -17.36 76.96 4.16
N THR A 1037 -16.62 76.30 3.24
CA THR A 1037 -15.28 76.70 2.74
C THR A 1037 -14.99 75.99 1.41
N HIS A 1038 -14.46 76.75 0.45
CA HIS A 1038 -14.31 76.53 -0.99
C HIS A 1038 -12.82 76.24 -1.35
N THR A 1039 -12.50 75.22 -2.17
CA THR A 1039 -12.01 75.22 -3.60
C THR A 1039 -10.57 75.76 -3.87
N PRO A 1040 -9.93 75.61 -5.09
CA PRO A 1040 -9.78 74.50 -6.08
C PRO A 1040 -8.37 74.46 -6.80
N THR A 1041 -8.28 73.73 -7.94
CA THR A 1041 -7.33 73.83 -9.12
C THR A 1041 -6.24 72.73 -9.15
N SER A 1042 -6.05 71.83 -10.14
CA SER A 1042 -5.97 71.91 -11.63
C SER A 1042 -6.03 70.50 -12.31
N PRO A 1043 -6.27 70.35 -13.64
CA PRO A 1043 -6.80 69.14 -14.30
C PRO A 1043 -5.96 68.52 -15.47
N HIS A 1044 -6.54 67.46 -16.08
CA HIS A 1044 -6.44 66.99 -17.49
C HIS A 1044 -5.29 66.08 -17.97
N ALA A 1045 -5.67 64.83 -18.32
CA ALA A 1045 -5.29 64.17 -19.58
C ALA A 1045 -6.45 63.24 -20.02
N GLU A 1046 -6.84 63.35 -21.27
CA GLU A 1046 -8.13 62.89 -21.83
C GLU A 1046 -8.06 61.56 -22.60
N HIS A 1047 -9.27 61.05 -22.86
CA HIS A 1047 -9.68 59.85 -23.58
C HIS A 1047 -9.37 59.82 -25.09
N ARG A 1048 -9.19 58.61 -25.66
CA ARG A 1048 -9.64 58.14 -26.99
C ARG A 1048 -9.07 56.74 -27.25
N ALA A 1049 -9.64 55.83 -28.04
CA ALA A 1049 -10.98 55.50 -28.50
C ALA A 1049 -10.85 54.09 -29.11
N SER A 1050 -11.91 53.30 -28.95
CA SER A 1050 -12.09 51.94 -29.50
C SER A 1050 -12.56 52.01 -30.95
N VAL A 1051 -12.00 51.22 -31.88
CA VAL A 1051 -12.67 50.77 -33.12
C VAL A 1051 -12.06 49.42 -33.59
N ARG A 1052 -12.96 48.44 -33.83
CA ARG A 1052 -12.74 47.13 -34.50
C ARG A 1052 -12.81 47.29 -36.03
N HIS A 1053 -12.32 46.28 -36.78
CA HIS A 1053 -12.77 45.75 -38.10
C HIS A 1053 -11.53 45.24 -38.90
N SER A 1054 -11.33 43.94 -39.11
CA SER A 1054 -11.93 43.02 -40.10
C SER A 1054 -11.01 42.76 -41.32
N ARG A 1055 -10.67 41.47 -41.49
CA ARG A 1055 -10.07 40.70 -42.62
C ARG A 1055 -10.38 41.22 -44.05
N PRO A 1056 -9.55 40.94 -45.08
CA PRO A 1056 -9.60 39.64 -45.78
C PRO A 1056 -8.26 39.09 -46.36
N SER A 1057 -8.30 37.79 -46.71
CA SER A 1057 -7.27 36.94 -47.35
C SER A 1057 -7.27 37.01 -48.89
N SER A 1058 -6.15 36.59 -49.52
CA SER A 1058 -5.97 35.90 -50.83
C SER A 1058 -4.61 36.32 -51.46
N GLN A 1059 -3.58 35.47 -51.56
CA GLN A 1059 -3.31 34.38 -52.52
C GLN A 1059 -2.98 34.85 -53.95
N GLU A 1060 -1.69 34.78 -54.35
CA GLU A 1060 -1.20 34.59 -55.75
C GLU A 1060 0.33 34.35 -55.69
N LEU A 1061 0.80 33.11 -55.92
CA LEU A 1061 1.31 32.51 -57.16
C LEU A 1061 2.76 32.88 -57.56
N ARG A 1062 3.58 31.82 -57.65
CA ARG A 1062 4.94 31.73 -58.20
C ARG A 1062 5.05 32.31 -59.61
N HIS A 1063 6.23 32.81 -59.99
CA HIS A 1063 6.96 32.42 -61.22
C HIS A 1063 8.46 32.81 -61.12
N GLN A 1064 9.33 31.84 -61.43
CA GLN A 1064 10.77 31.93 -61.81
C GLN A 1064 10.88 32.48 -63.27
N PRO A 1065 12.06 32.69 -63.94
CA PRO A 1065 13.49 32.62 -63.56
C PRO A 1065 14.39 33.75 -64.17
N GLN A 1066 15.72 33.54 -64.13
CA GLN A 1066 16.81 34.06 -65.01
C GLN A 1066 17.65 35.31 -64.64
N LEU A 1067 18.79 35.01 -64.01
CA LEU A 1067 20.18 35.30 -64.44
C LEU A 1067 20.49 36.68 -65.04
N LYS A 1068 21.27 37.49 -64.31
CA LYS A 1068 22.35 38.33 -64.85
C LYS A 1068 23.37 38.66 -63.74
N ILE A 1069 24.61 38.25 -64.00
CA ILE A 1069 25.82 38.48 -63.20
C ILE A 1069 26.34 39.88 -63.55
N ASN A 1070 26.61 40.72 -62.54
CA ASN A 1070 27.40 41.94 -62.69
C ASN A 1070 28.32 42.11 -61.47
N TYR A 1071 29.61 42.24 -61.75
CA TYR A 1071 30.71 42.36 -60.79
C TYR A 1071 30.90 43.81 -60.34
N ASN A 1072 31.51 43.96 -59.16
CA ASN A 1072 32.08 45.19 -58.56
C ASN A 1072 31.14 46.02 -57.68
N GLN A 1073 31.09 45.67 -56.38
CA GLN A 1073 30.76 46.61 -55.32
C GLN A 1073 31.81 46.56 -54.20
N HIS A 1074 32.00 47.74 -53.63
CA HIS A 1074 33.11 48.20 -52.81
C HIS A 1074 33.23 47.52 -51.44
N ILE A 1075 34.49 47.43 -51.01
CA ILE A 1075 34.94 46.84 -49.77
C ILE A 1075 34.68 47.77 -48.58
N ARG A 1076 34.17 47.11 -47.55
CA ARG A 1076 33.75 47.49 -46.20
C ARG A 1076 34.91 48.10 -45.38
N THR A 1077 34.63 49.17 -44.63
CA THR A 1077 35.47 49.68 -43.53
C THR A 1077 34.60 49.76 -42.27
N PRO A 1078 35.12 49.44 -41.06
CA PRO A 1078 34.34 48.89 -39.97
C PRO A 1078 33.79 49.94 -38.99
N ALA A 1079 32.58 49.66 -38.49
CA ALA A 1079 31.85 50.48 -37.55
C ALA A 1079 32.21 50.17 -36.09
N GLU A 1080 32.73 51.20 -35.43
CA GLU A 1080 32.54 51.66 -34.06
C GLU A 1080 31.88 50.71 -33.02
N GLN A 1081 32.76 50.32 -32.11
CA GLN A 1081 32.58 49.80 -30.76
C GLN A 1081 31.46 50.52 -29.99
N ARG A 1082 30.34 49.83 -29.70
CA ARG A 1082 29.47 50.17 -28.56
C ARG A 1082 29.78 49.24 -27.40
N VAL A 1083 30.45 49.81 -26.40
CA VAL A 1083 30.62 49.28 -25.06
C VAL A 1083 29.25 49.21 -24.41
N ILE A 1084 28.75 48.02 -24.10
CA ILE A 1084 27.64 47.81 -23.18
C ILE A 1084 28.21 47.07 -21.98
N GLU A 1085 27.98 47.67 -20.83
CA GLU A 1085 28.51 47.34 -19.52
C GLU A 1085 28.18 45.89 -19.12
N THR A 1086 29.23 45.10 -18.91
CA THR A 1086 29.18 43.86 -18.15
C THR A 1086 29.15 44.21 -16.67
N GLY A 1087 27.96 44.36 -16.10
CA GLY A 1087 27.73 44.21 -14.66
C GLY A 1087 27.81 42.73 -14.29
N PRO A 1088 28.40 42.37 -13.13
CA PRO A 1088 28.51 40.99 -12.70
C PRO A 1088 27.15 40.49 -12.22
N ASP A 1089 26.42 39.79 -13.09
CA ASP A 1089 25.31 38.96 -12.67
C ASP A 1089 25.83 37.92 -11.67
N GLY A 1090 25.33 38.03 -10.44
CA GLY A 1090 25.66 37.19 -9.32
C GLY A 1090 25.43 35.72 -9.67
N GLN A 1091 26.53 34.99 -9.84
CA GLN A 1091 26.49 33.53 -9.83
C GLN A 1091 26.13 33.08 -8.41
N ASP A 1092 24.93 32.52 -8.30
CA ASP A 1092 24.36 31.91 -7.11
C ASP A 1092 25.34 30.88 -6.49
N PRO A 1093 25.90 31.16 -5.30
CA PRO A 1093 26.87 30.29 -4.62
C PRO A 1093 26.33 28.88 -4.38
N GLN A 1094 25.01 28.71 -4.26
CA GLN A 1094 24.39 27.43 -3.99
C GLN A 1094 24.56 26.46 -5.17
N LYS A 1095 24.64 26.99 -6.40
CA LYS A 1095 24.85 26.18 -7.61
C LYS A 1095 26.30 25.67 -7.71
N GLN A 1096 27.26 26.45 -7.20
CA GLN A 1096 28.67 26.03 -7.13
C GLN A 1096 28.86 24.94 -6.06
N GLU A 1097 28.25 25.09 -4.88
CA GLU A 1097 28.28 24.06 -3.85
C GLU A 1097 27.64 22.75 -4.33
N TRP A 1098 26.54 22.83 -5.08
CA TRP A 1098 25.92 21.65 -5.68
C TRP A 1098 26.84 21.00 -6.74
N PHE A 1099 27.51 21.79 -7.59
CA PHE A 1099 28.44 21.25 -8.58
C PHE A 1099 29.69 20.63 -7.95
N THR A 1100 30.26 21.26 -6.93
CA THR A 1100 31.42 20.71 -6.22
C THR A 1100 31.07 19.47 -5.41
N LYS A 1101 29.88 19.42 -4.79
CA LYS A 1101 29.44 18.27 -3.99
C LYS A 1101 29.19 17.00 -4.82
N TYR A 1102 28.83 17.14 -6.10
CA TYR A 1102 28.46 15.98 -6.93
C TYR A 1102 29.40 15.70 -8.11
N PHE A 1103 30.35 16.58 -8.46
CA PHE A 1103 31.16 16.42 -9.69
C PHE A 1103 32.67 16.67 -9.55
N SER A 1104 33.27 16.64 -8.36
CA SER A 1104 34.73 16.55 -8.23
C SER A 1104 35.20 15.09 -8.26
N PHE A 1105 35.95 14.71 -9.30
CA PHE A 1105 36.65 13.42 -9.43
C PHE A 1105 37.91 13.32 -8.56
#